data_AF-A0A4Y9PYS4-F1
#
_entry.id   AF-A0A4Y9PYS4-F1
#
_cell.length_a   1.000
_cell.length_b   1.000
_cell.length_c   1.000
_cell.angle_alpha   90.00
_cell.angle_beta   90.00
_cell.angle_gamma   90.00
#
_symmetry.space_group_name_H-M   'P 1'
#
loop_
_entity.id
_entity.type
_entity.pdbx_description
1 polymer ?
#
loop_
_entity_poly.entity_id
_entity_poly.type
_entity_poly.pdbx_seq_one_letter_code
_entity_poly.pdbx_strand_id
1 'polypeptide(L)'
;MLRRPRAIRPRAIPHRSTRLTVPRPSRARRRRSPPRWSPTSPPAPPASSCSRRWPTATSPDFWPGLARSRGCCRPPDRTPFRGRAYAGCHRRRAPVTLEQPAAILPDAPREQIEADLEALTTGSRVWSTLGLDQRARLLGRLRDTVGAAAEDWALTAAVSKALPAGSPLRGEEWLSGPYTTLTALDAAVRTLRALAGERSPLDGVRLTDAPGGRIRAHVLPAEPIDRVLLSGFRGEVWLEPGVTRAEAVAAAGLGQRTPTRSGGIGLVLGAGNVTSIPVLDVLYELLSANRVCMLKVNPTQDALVPVFQRAFAPLIELGLLRIVRGGGDVGAYLTQHPAFSHVHITGSAATFDTIVWGTGEDAARRRAAGDPALSVPITAELGGVSPIIVVPGRWSDADLRFQAEHIVTMRLQNSGHNCVAGQVVLLSADWPQRGAFLAALRTAYAAAPARTVWYPRSSQTLAAVAEAYPDATWSADGTRAIVQVDRDAAADAVQTTEYFAPVLGVLALPGTGRAFLDAAVAHANDRLTGTLGANVLIDPATEAELGDGLDDALAGLRYGSIAVNAWTGAMFTVPGLSWGAFPGGTLEHVGSGIGVVHNARLLDRVERSVMRGPFRPFPRMIPAAVRGRGTFTVLPKPPWFVTARTGAEVSEGLTRFRAGGSPVGLAATLAKAFRA
;
A
#
# COMPACT_ATOMS: atom_id res chain seq x y z
N MET A 1 64.65 -2.88 -17.74
CA MET A 1 65.23 -1.78 -18.55
C MET A 1 64.08 -0.87 -19.00
N LEU A 2 63.76 0.20 -18.27
CA LEU A 2 64.26 1.58 -18.44
C LEU A 2 63.92 2.20 -19.82
N ARG A 3 62.88 3.05 -19.89
CA ARG A 3 62.99 4.53 -20.02
C ARG A 3 61.65 5.22 -20.36
N ARG A 4 61.28 6.21 -19.54
CA ARG A 4 60.51 7.42 -19.95
C ARG A 4 61.45 8.40 -20.67
N PRO A 5 60.96 9.38 -21.47
CA PRO A 5 60.66 10.76 -21.00
C PRO A 5 59.49 11.42 -21.81
N ARG A 6 58.95 12.63 -21.64
CA ARG A 6 59.13 13.84 -20.80
C ARG A 6 57.87 14.72 -20.97
N ALA A 7 57.58 15.56 -19.98
CA ALA A 7 56.56 16.62 -20.02
C ALA A 7 57.15 17.98 -20.44
N ILE A 8 56.36 18.86 -21.07
CA ILE A 8 56.57 20.32 -21.12
C ILE A 8 55.21 21.05 -21.01
N ARG A 9 55.25 22.19 -20.31
CA ARG A 9 54.19 23.01 -19.67
C ARG A 9 53.74 24.22 -20.55
N PRO A 10 52.85 25.14 -20.08
CA PRO A 10 51.75 25.76 -20.84
C PRO A 10 52.05 27.17 -21.38
N ARG A 11 51.12 27.73 -22.16
CA ARG A 11 51.07 29.17 -22.52
C ARG A 11 49.77 29.84 -22.06
N ALA A 12 49.95 31.06 -21.58
CA ALA A 12 48.96 31.93 -20.96
C ALA A 12 48.26 32.88 -21.95
N ILE A 13 47.05 33.26 -21.51
CA ILE A 13 46.18 34.45 -21.70
C ILE A 13 46.76 35.64 -22.52
N PRO A 14 45.88 36.37 -23.25
CA PRO A 14 45.72 37.78 -22.88
C PRO A 14 44.25 38.22 -22.68
N HIS A 15 44.09 39.08 -21.67
CA HIS A 15 42.91 39.88 -21.36
C HIS A 15 42.51 40.82 -22.51
N ARG A 16 41.22 41.11 -22.64
CA ARG A 16 40.75 42.48 -22.90
C ARG A 16 39.41 42.76 -22.24
N SER A 17 39.38 43.93 -21.62
CA SER A 17 38.34 44.47 -20.75
C SER A 17 37.32 45.32 -21.51
N THR A 18 36.14 45.42 -20.87
CA THR A 18 35.24 46.59 -20.77
C THR A 18 34.67 47.23 -22.05
N ARG A 19 33.32 47.21 -22.13
CA ARG A 19 32.52 48.43 -22.35
C ARG A 19 31.11 48.27 -21.77
N LEU A 20 30.84 49.10 -20.76
CA LEU A 20 29.53 49.49 -20.26
C LEU A 20 28.83 50.35 -21.31
N THR A 21 27.54 50.08 -21.60
CA THR A 21 26.62 51.07 -22.19
C THR A 21 25.16 50.71 -21.89
N VAL A 22 24.54 51.51 -21.01
CA VAL A 22 23.12 51.82 -20.79
C VAL A 22 23.14 53.26 -20.22
N PRO A 23 22.17 54.20 -20.39
CA PRO A 23 20.75 54.11 -20.81
C PRO A 23 20.32 55.16 -21.87
N ARG A 24 19.07 55.08 -22.38
CA ARG A 24 17.99 56.09 -22.21
C ARG A 24 16.76 55.86 -23.12
N PRO A 25 15.60 56.52 -22.85
CA PRO A 25 14.28 55.88 -22.88
C PRO A 25 13.31 56.43 -23.94
N SER A 26 12.04 55.99 -23.82
CA SER A 26 10.78 56.60 -24.28
C SER A 26 10.08 55.89 -25.44
N ARG A 27 8.87 55.38 -25.21
CA ARG A 27 7.62 56.13 -25.42
C ARG A 27 6.40 55.30 -25.03
N ALA A 28 5.50 55.98 -24.33
CA ALA A 28 4.17 55.53 -23.97
C ALA A 28 3.21 55.52 -25.18
N ARG A 29 2.31 54.54 -25.23
CA ARG A 29 0.94 54.61 -25.80
C ARG A 29 0.08 53.59 -25.05
N ARG A 30 -0.66 54.04 -24.04
CA ARG A 30 -2.12 54.33 -24.05
C ARG A 30 -3.04 53.13 -24.29
N ARG A 31 -3.74 52.79 -23.21
CA ARG A 31 -5.19 52.50 -23.07
C ARG A 31 -5.78 51.35 -23.92
N ARG A 32 -6.27 50.33 -23.22
CA ARG A 32 -7.72 50.03 -23.08
C ARG A 32 -7.92 48.93 -22.03
N SER A 33 -8.72 49.24 -21.01
CA SER A 33 -9.38 48.28 -20.11
C SER A 33 -10.90 48.30 -20.42
N PRO A 34 -11.72 47.44 -19.81
CA PRO A 34 -12.45 46.34 -20.43
C PRO A 34 -13.96 46.66 -20.58
N PRO A 35 -14.80 45.76 -21.13
CA PRO A 35 -16.22 45.83 -20.83
C PRO A 35 -16.53 45.07 -19.55
N ARG A 36 -17.09 45.82 -18.60
CA ARG A 36 -17.91 45.34 -17.49
C ARG A 36 -19.16 44.65 -18.06
N TRP A 37 -19.56 43.54 -17.44
CA TRP A 37 -20.97 43.16 -17.32
C TRP A 37 -21.25 42.94 -15.84
N SER A 38 -22.36 43.49 -15.36
CA SER A 38 -22.89 43.38 -14.01
C SER A 38 -24.42 43.21 -14.16
N PRO A 39 -25.16 42.95 -13.08
CA PRO A 39 -25.77 41.65 -12.78
C PRO A 39 -27.29 41.65 -12.98
N THR A 40 -27.87 40.48 -13.22
CA THR A 40 -29.31 40.27 -13.06
C THR A 40 -29.56 39.00 -12.24
N SER A 41 -30.14 39.19 -11.06
CA SER A 41 -30.81 38.15 -10.26
C SER A 41 -32.33 38.22 -10.53
N PRO A 42 -33.15 37.33 -9.94
CA PRO A 42 -33.72 36.14 -10.56
C PRO A 42 -35.24 36.28 -10.81
N PRO A 43 -35.92 35.25 -11.34
CA PRO A 43 -37.33 35.03 -11.01
C PRO A 43 -37.54 33.76 -10.17
N ALA A 44 -38.42 33.91 -9.18
CA ALA A 44 -38.99 32.85 -8.33
C ALA A 44 -40.19 32.16 -9.08
N PRO A 45 -40.80 31.11 -8.51
CA PRO A 45 -41.22 29.90 -9.24
C PRO A 45 -42.71 29.90 -9.64
N PRO A 46 -43.16 28.86 -10.38
CA PRO A 46 -44.53 28.39 -10.31
C PRO A 46 -44.66 27.12 -9.46
N ALA A 47 -45.65 27.13 -8.58
CA ALA A 47 -46.17 26.01 -7.83
C ALA A 47 -47.21 25.21 -8.64
N SER A 48 -47.27 23.89 -8.40
CA SER A 48 -48.39 22.93 -8.56
C SER A 48 -47.82 21.60 -9.08
N SER A 49 -48.20 20.39 -8.67
CA SER A 49 -49.10 19.86 -7.64
C SER A 49 -48.83 18.33 -7.56
N CYS A 50 -49.17 17.72 -6.41
CA CYS A 50 -49.58 16.30 -6.18
C CYS A 50 -48.88 15.14 -6.94
N SER A 51 -48.45 14.02 -6.35
CA SER A 51 -48.90 13.28 -5.16
C SER A 51 -48.13 11.94 -5.08
N ARG A 52 -48.26 11.23 -3.94
CA ARG A 52 -47.91 9.82 -3.58
C ARG A 52 -46.67 9.69 -2.69
N ARG A 53 -46.85 9.68 -1.36
CA ARG A 53 -47.26 8.58 -0.43
C ARG A 53 -46.07 7.72 0.01
N TRP A 54 -45.62 7.98 1.24
CA TRP A 54 -44.89 7.07 2.12
C TRP A 54 -45.87 6.50 3.17
N PRO A 55 -45.75 5.23 3.60
CA PRO A 55 -46.53 4.72 4.71
C PRO A 55 -45.80 4.92 6.05
N THR A 56 -46.56 5.43 7.02
CA THR A 56 -46.30 5.48 8.47
C THR A 56 -46.81 4.22 9.17
N ALA A 57 -46.13 3.78 10.23
CA ALA A 57 -46.69 3.12 11.43
C ALA A 57 -45.51 2.75 12.36
N THR A 58 -45.52 2.84 13.69
CA THR A 58 -46.47 3.28 14.73
C THR A 58 -45.69 3.23 16.06
N SER A 59 -45.88 4.19 16.95
CA SER A 59 -45.67 4.04 18.41
C SER A 59 -47.02 3.98 19.10
N PRO A 60 -47.08 3.41 20.32
CA PRO A 60 -47.74 4.06 21.47
C PRO A 60 -46.87 3.89 22.76
N ASP A 61 -46.97 4.61 23.88
CA ASP A 61 -47.83 5.68 24.41
C ASP A 61 -47.18 6.27 25.68
N PHE A 62 -47.36 7.59 25.89
CA PHE A 62 -47.74 8.34 27.13
C PHE A 62 -47.41 7.78 28.55
N TRP A 63 -47.03 8.52 29.62
CA TRP A 63 -47.12 9.95 30.05
C TRP A 63 -46.44 10.09 31.48
N PRO A 64 -46.52 11.22 32.22
CA PRO A 64 -45.45 12.20 32.51
C PRO A 64 -44.83 12.18 33.93
N GLY A 65 -43.78 13.00 34.11
CA GLY A 65 -43.85 14.08 35.11
C GLY A 65 -42.73 14.19 36.14
N LEU A 66 -41.97 15.30 36.02
CA LEU A 66 -41.34 16.16 37.06
C LEU A 66 -40.75 15.50 38.34
N ALA A 67 -39.66 15.95 38.96
CA ALA A 67 -38.65 16.98 38.74
C ALA A 67 -37.68 16.87 39.94
N ARG A 68 -36.42 17.28 39.76
CA ARG A 68 -35.56 18.04 40.70
C ARG A 68 -35.60 17.61 42.19
N SER A 69 -34.50 17.26 42.85
CA SER A 69 -33.26 18.02 42.97
C SER A 69 -32.40 17.48 44.13
N ARG A 70 -31.08 17.69 44.03
CA ARG A 70 -30.09 18.02 45.09
C ARG A 70 -30.08 17.11 46.33
N GLY A 71 -28.99 16.41 46.68
CA GLY A 71 -27.60 16.81 46.68
C GLY A 71 -27.12 17.02 48.13
N CYS A 72 -25.96 16.45 48.45
CA CYS A 72 -25.05 16.71 49.60
C CYS A 72 -24.90 15.58 50.66
N CYS A 73 -23.86 14.77 50.42
CA CYS A 73 -22.70 14.48 51.29
C CYS A 73 -22.80 14.58 52.83
N ARG A 74 -22.52 13.46 53.54
CA ARG A 74 -21.25 13.21 54.26
C ARG A 74 -21.18 11.79 54.89
N PRO A 75 -19.97 11.23 55.12
CA PRO A 75 -19.71 9.87 55.64
C PRO A 75 -19.33 9.94 57.15
N PRO A 76 -18.67 8.96 57.84
CA PRO A 76 -18.24 7.59 57.51
C PRO A 76 -18.53 6.54 58.64
N ASP A 77 -17.90 5.37 58.50
CA ASP A 77 -17.43 4.43 59.55
C ASP A 77 -18.19 3.11 59.89
N ARG A 78 -17.62 2.04 59.33
CA ARG A 78 -16.99 0.88 60.00
C ARG A 78 -17.77 0.02 61.03
N THR A 79 -18.06 -1.20 60.54
CA THR A 79 -17.87 -2.53 61.20
C THR A 79 -18.97 -3.03 62.19
N PRO A 80 -18.98 -4.31 62.61
CA PRO A 80 -19.68 -5.39 61.87
C PRO A 80 -20.53 -6.28 62.81
N PHE A 81 -21.73 -6.75 62.45
CA PHE A 81 -22.31 -7.89 63.19
C PHE A 81 -23.24 -8.78 62.36
N ARG A 82 -23.08 -10.09 62.61
CA ARG A 82 -23.80 -11.22 62.03
C ARG A 82 -25.23 -11.30 62.55
N GLY A 83 -26.17 -11.64 61.66
CA GLY A 83 -27.50 -12.12 62.01
C GLY A 83 -28.26 -12.65 60.78
N ARG A 84 -28.34 -13.97 60.63
CA ARG A 84 -29.31 -14.69 59.77
C ARG A 84 -30.70 -14.53 60.42
N ALA A 85 -31.87 -14.53 59.77
CA ALA A 85 -32.34 -14.60 58.38
C ALA A 85 -33.81 -14.15 58.40
N TYR A 86 -34.39 -13.67 57.29
CA TYR A 86 -35.67 -14.15 56.73
C TYR A 86 -35.96 -13.44 55.39
N ALA A 87 -36.68 -14.15 54.53
CA ALA A 87 -36.81 -14.00 53.08
C ALA A 87 -37.35 -12.65 52.57
N GLY A 88 -36.74 -12.17 51.47
CA GLY A 88 -37.22 -11.04 50.68
C GLY A 88 -36.80 -11.20 49.22
N CYS A 89 -37.78 -11.33 48.34
CA CYS A 89 -37.66 -11.59 46.90
C CYS A 89 -36.91 -10.45 46.17
N HIS A 90 -35.65 -10.68 45.81
CA HIS A 90 -34.88 -9.79 44.92
C HIS A 90 -34.74 -10.42 43.53
N ARG A 91 -35.41 -9.81 42.54
CA ARG A 91 -35.10 -10.01 41.12
C ARG A 91 -33.67 -9.51 40.86
N ARG A 92 -32.71 -10.44 40.85
CA ARG A 92 -31.39 -10.22 40.23
C ARG A 92 -31.60 -10.23 38.72
N ARG A 93 -31.37 -9.10 38.04
CA ARG A 93 -31.01 -9.12 36.62
C ARG A 93 -29.63 -9.77 36.55
N ALA A 94 -29.59 -11.00 36.06
CA ALA A 94 -28.34 -11.65 35.69
C ALA A 94 -27.65 -10.81 34.60
N PRO A 95 -26.32 -10.64 34.64
CA PRO A 95 -25.59 -10.20 33.47
C PRO A 95 -25.80 -11.29 32.40
N VAL A 96 -26.37 -10.90 31.27
CA VAL A 96 -26.45 -11.78 30.11
C VAL A 96 -25.05 -11.75 29.49
N THR A 97 -24.18 -12.62 29.97
CA THR A 97 -22.97 -13.00 29.26
C THR A 97 -23.42 -13.85 28.08
N LEU A 98 -23.50 -13.26 26.88
CA LEU A 98 -23.55 -14.04 25.65
C LEU A 98 -22.12 -14.56 25.42
N GLU A 99 -21.73 -15.62 26.12
CA GLU A 99 -20.70 -16.52 25.61
C GLU A 99 -21.25 -17.09 24.31
N GLN A 100 -20.81 -16.58 23.16
CA GLN A 100 -20.93 -17.33 21.92
C GLN A 100 -19.90 -18.46 21.99
N PRO A 101 -20.29 -19.74 22.07
CA PRO A 101 -19.35 -20.81 21.83
C PRO A 101 -18.77 -20.60 20.43
N ALA A 102 -17.46 -20.84 20.27
CA ALA A 102 -16.83 -20.88 18.95
C ALA A 102 -17.73 -21.72 18.04
N ALA A 103 -18.24 -21.12 16.97
CA ALA A 103 -19.16 -21.80 16.08
C ALA A 103 -18.51 -23.11 15.63
N ILE A 104 -19.07 -24.23 16.06
CA ILE A 104 -18.61 -25.55 15.64
C ILE A 104 -18.81 -25.59 14.13
N LEU A 105 -17.71 -25.57 13.37
CA LEU A 105 -17.78 -25.69 11.92
C LEU A 105 -18.58 -26.94 11.56
N PRO A 106 -19.49 -26.89 10.58
CA PRO A 106 -20.20 -28.09 10.14
C PRO A 106 -19.22 -29.20 9.71
N ASP A 107 -19.65 -30.46 9.82
CA ASP A 107 -18.76 -31.62 9.63
C ASP A 107 -18.16 -31.70 8.21
N ALA A 108 -18.94 -31.43 7.16
CA ALA A 108 -18.45 -31.53 5.78
C ALA A 108 -17.29 -30.55 5.45
N PRO A 109 -17.37 -29.23 5.77
CA PRO A 109 -16.22 -28.33 5.69
C PRO A 109 -15.01 -28.80 6.51
N ARG A 110 -15.23 -29.39 7.69
CA ARG A 110 -14.17 -29.91 8.54
C ARG A 110 -13.46 -31.08 7.88
N GLU A 111 -14.20 -32.07 7.39
CA GLU A 111 -13.67 -33.25 6.70
C GLU A 111 -12.83 -32.86 5.46
N GLN A 112 -13.28 -31.87 4.68
CA GLN A 112 -12.49 -31.36 3.55
C GLN A 112 -11.18 -30.70 3.99
N ILE A 113 -11.20 -29.93 5.09
CA ILE A 113 -9.99 -29.30 5.63
C ILE A 113 -8.98 -30.37 6.09
N GLU A 114 -9.44 -31.44 6.75
CA GLU A 114 -8.56 -32.53 7.18
C GLU A 114 -7.92 -33.24 5.97
N ALA A 115 -8.70 -33.53 4.92
CA ALA A 115 -8.17 -34.10 3.69
C ALA A 115 -7.15 -33.17 3.00
N ASP A 116 -7.40 -31.87 3.02
CA ASP A 116 -6.46 -30.86 2.49
C ASP A 116 -5.16 -30.80 3.31
N LEU A 117 -5.23 -30.94 4.63
CA LEU A 117 -4.07 -31.00 5.52
C LEU A 117 -3.23 -32.27 5.32
N GLU A 118 -3.86 -33.42 5.06
CA GLU A 118 -3.15 -34.64 4.71
C GLU A 118 -2.39 -34.48 3.37
N ALA A 119 -3.04 -33.88 2.38
CA ALA A 119 -2.39 -33.58 1.10
C ALA A 119 -1.22 -32.61 1.26
N LEU A 120 -1.34 -31.57 2.10
CA LEU A 120 -0.25 -30.66 2.43
C LEU A 120 0.89 -31.35 3.18
N THR A 121 0.57 -32.28 4.09
CA THR A 121 1.59 -33.08 4.78
C THR A 121 2.43 -33.89 3.78
N THR A 122 1.79 -34.49 2.79
CA THR A 122 2.47 -35.19 1.68
C THR A 122 3.28 -34.20 0.83
N GLY A 123 2.70 -33.07 0.45
CA GLY A 123 3.39 -32.05 -0.34
C GLY A 123 4.59 -31.44 0.36
N SER A 124 4.58 -31.31 1.69
CA SER A 124 5.72 -30.83 2.48
C SER A 124 6.94 -31.75 2.34
N ARG A 125 6.71 -33.07 2.29
CA ARG A 125 7.76 -34.06 2.00
C ARG A 125 8.24 -33.93 0.56
N VAL A 126 7.34 -33.81 -0.41
CA VAL A 126 7.68 -33.59 -1.82
C VAL A 126 8.52 -32.33 -2.00
N TRP A 127 8.10 -31.20 -1.42
CA TRP A 127 8.83 -29.94 -1.54
C TRP A 127 10.28 -30.08 -1.06
N SER A 128 10.48 -30.77 0.06
CA SER A 128 11.79 -30.97 0.68
C SER A 128 12.69 -31.94 -0.10
N THR A 129 12.16 -32.73 -1.03
CA THR A 129 12.98 -33.56 -1.93
C THR A 129 13.33 -32.86 -3.25
N LEU A 130 12.60 -31.80 -3.64
CA LEU A 130 12.91 -31.05 -4.85
C LEU A 130 14.17 -30.19 -4.69
N GLY A 131 15.14 -30.42 -5.56
CA GLY A 131 16.29 -29.53 -5.74
C GLY A 131 15.90 -28.19 -6.35
N LEU A 132 16.77 -27.18 -6.21
CA LEU A 132 16.50 -25.81 -6.65
C LEU A 132 16.16 -25.69 -8.14
N ASP A 133 16.81 -26.46 -9.00
CA ASP A 133 16.49 -26.52 -10.43
C ASP A 133 15.10 -27.10 -10.71
N GLN A 134 14.68 -28.12 -9.95
CA GLN A 134 13.33 -28.68 -10.07
C GLN A 134 12.28 -27.66 -9.60
N ARG A 135 12.55 -26.94 -8.51
CA ARG A 135 11.71 -25.83 -8.04
C ARG A 135 11.60 -24.71 -9.08
N ALA A 136 12.71 -24.32 -9.70
CA ALA A 136 12.73 -23.33 -10.77
C ALA A 136 11.89 -23.77 -11.99
N ARG A 137 11.97 -25.03 -12.39
CA ARG A 137 11.12 -25.58 -13.46
C ARG A 137 9.64 -25.62 -13.07
N LEU A 138 9.32 -25.96 -11.82
CA LEU A 138 7.96 -25.92 -11.32
C LEU A 138 7.38 -24.50 -11.36
N LEU A 139 8.12 -23.50 -10.87
CA LEU A 139 7.69 -22.10 -10.96
C LEU A 139 7.59 -21.60 -12.41
N GLY A 140 8.41 -22.12 -13.32
CA GLY A 140 8.25 -21.89 -14.76
C GLY A 140 6.90 -22.38 -15.29
N ARG A 141 6.50 -23.61 -14.95
CA ARG A 141 5.16 -24.14 -15.31
C ARG A 141 4.03 -23.33 -14.68
N LEU A 142 4.19 -22.96 -13.41
CA LEU A 142 3.22 -22.11 -12.71
C LEU A 142 3.05 -20.75 -13.40
N ARG A 143 4.15 -20.17 -13.86
CA ARG A 143 4.15 -18.92 -14.62
C ARG A 143 3.41 -19.05 -15.94
N ASP A 144 3.53 -20.19 -16.63
CA ASP A 144 2.76 -20.47 -17.85
C ASP A 144 1.25 -20.61 -17.57
N THR A 145 0.86 -21.34 -16.52
CA THR A 145 -0.57 -21.50 -16.15
C THR A 145 -1.20 -20.20 -15.65
N VAL A 146 -0.46 -19.36 -14.91
CA VAL A 146 -0.88 -17.99 -14.56
C VAL A 146 -1.04 -17.14 -15.82
N GLY A 147 -0.11 -17.25 -16.78
CA GLY A 147 -0.19 -16.53 -18.05
C GLY A 147 -1.45 -16.91 -18.84
N ALA A 148 -1.79 -18.19 -18.89
CA ALA A 148 -2.99 -18.69 -19.55
C ALA A 148 -4.29 -18.21 -18.87
N ALA A 149 -4.29 -18.08 -17.54
CA ALA A 149 -5.44 -17.62 -16.76
C ALA A 149 -5.52 -16.09 -16.60
N ALA A 150 -4.56 -15.33 -17.13
CA ALA A 150 -4.41 -13.90 -16.85
C ALA A 150 -5.63 -13.06 -17.24
N GLU A 151 -6.26 -13.37 -18.38
CA GLU A 151 -7.45 -12.66 -18.84
C GLU A 151 -8.64 -12.93 -17.92
N ASP A 152 -9.03 -14.20 -17.78
CA ASP A 152 -10.10 -14.62 -16.85
C ASP A 152 -9.92 -14.00 -15.47
N TRP A 153 -8.69 -14.00 -14.93
CA TRP A 153 -8.37 -13.39 -13.65
C TRP A 153 -8.72 -11.90 -13.62
N ALA A 154 -8.15 -11.11 -14.53
CA ALA A 154 -8.37 -9.66 -14.55
C ALA A 154 -9.86 -9.31 -14.80
N LEU A 155 -10.54 -10.09 -15.64
CA LEU A 155 -11.96 -9.91 -15.93
C LEU A 155 -12.83 -10.22 -14.71
N THR A 156 -12.63 -11.39 -14.08
CA THR A 156 -13.38 -11.79 -12.89
C THR A 156 -13.15 -10.82 -11.73
N ALA A 157 -11.91 -10.37 -11.53
CA ALA A 157 -11.57 -9.37 -10.52
C ALA A 157 -12.27 -8.01 -10.78
N ALA A 158 -12.32 -7.57 -12.03
CA ALA A 158 -13.03 -6.34 -12.39
C ALA A 158 -14.53 -6.44 -12.10
N VAL A 159 -15.14 -7.56 -12.46
CA VAL A 159 -16.57 -7.82 -12.21
C VAL A 159 -16.88 -7.90 -10.71
N SER A 160 -16.06 -8.63 -9.93
CA SER A 160 -16.28 -8.77 -8.48
C SER A 160 -16.16 -7.45 -7.72
N LYS A 161 -15.45 -6.47 -8.30
CA LYS A 161 -15.28 -5.11 -7.77
C LYS A 161 -16.21 -4.08 -8.43
N ALA A 162 -17.25 -4.55 -9.13
CA ALA A 162 -18.26 -3.73 -9.80
C ALA A 162 -17.69 -2.70 -10.80
N LEU A 163 -16.61 -3.05 -11.52
CA LEU A 163 -16.09 -2.23 -12.61
C LEU A 163 -16.87 -2.49 -13.90
N PRO A 164 -17.43 -1.45 -14.56
CA PRO A 164 -18.05 -1.60 -15.88
C PRO A 164 -17.07 -2.12 -16.92
N ALA A 165 -17.56 -2.91 -17.88
CA ALA A 165 -16.72 -3.49 -18.95
C ALA A 165 -15.93 -2.44 -19.74
N GLY A 166 -16.47 -1.25 -20.01
CA GLY A 166 -15.75 -0.18 -20.71
C GLY A 166 -14.82 0.68 -19.84
N SER A 167 -14.69 0.39 -18.53
CA SER A 167 -13.98 1.28 -17.62
C SER A 167 -12.46 1.24 -17.84
N PRO A 168 -11.78 2.40 -17.98
CA PRO A 168 -10.32 2.45 -18.05
C PRO A 168 -9.65 1.96 -16.75
N LEU A 169 -10.36 1.99 -15.61
CA LEU A 169 -9.88 1.54 -14.32
C LEU A 169 -9.70 0.02 -14.24
N ARG A 170 -10.22 -0.74 -15.22
CA ARG A 170 -9.96 -2.20 -15.31
C ARG A 170 -8.48 -2.52 -15.45
N GLY A 171 -7.67 -1.58 -15.96
CA GLY A 171 -6.22 -1.71 -16.02
C GLY A 171 -5.57 -1.92 -14.65
N GLU A 172 -6.22 -1.49 -13.57
CA GLU A 172 -5.75 -1.73 -12.20
C GLU A 172 -5.76 -3.22 -11.86
N GLU A 173 -6.77 -3.97 -12.29
CA GLU A 173 -6.90 -5.41 -12.01
C GLU A 173 -5.92 -6.23 -12.86
N TRP A 174 -5.58 -5.76 -14.05
CA TRP A 174 -4.51 -6.35 -14.87
C TRP A 174 -3.13 -6.19 -14.24
N LEU A 175 -2.80 -4.98 -13.75
CA LEU A 175 -1.50 -4.70 -13.13
C LEU A 175 -1.38 -5.36 -11.77
N SER A 176 -2.34 -5.12 -10.88
CA SER A 176 -2.29 -5.56 -9.47
C SER A 176 -2.67 -7.03 -9.27
N GLY A 177 -3.08 -7.73 -10.33
CA GLY A 177 -3.36 -9.17 -10.32
C GLY A 177 -2.30 -9.95 -11.11
N PRO A 178 -2.62 -10.43 -12.33
CA PRO A 178 -1.76 -11.33 -13.08
C PRO A 178 -0.40 -10.75 -13.48
N TYR A 179 -0.29 -9.45 -13.80
CA TYR A 179 1.02 -8.85 -14.14
C TYR A 179 2.01 -8.96 -12.98
N THR A 180 1.59 -8.55 -11.79
CA THR A 180 2.42 -8.63 -10.58
C THR A 180 2.78 -10.08 -10.26
N THR A 181 1.85 -11.02 -10.36
CA THR A 181 2.14 -12.45 -10.16
C THR A 181 3.15 -12.99 -11.16
N LEU A 182 3.01 -12.68 -12.45
CA LEU A 182 3.94 -13.12 -13.50
C LEU A 182 5.35 -12.58 -13.29
N THR A 183 5.47 -11.29 -12.97
CA THR A 183 6.78 -10.67 -12.74
C THR A 183 7.46 -11.22 -11.48
N ALA A 184 6.71 -11.51 -10.42
CA ALA A 184 7.21 -12.16 -9.22
C ALA A 184 7.72 -13.59 -9.51
N LEU A 185 6.99 -14.37 -10.30
CA LEU A 185 7.42 -15.71 -10.71
C LEU A 185 8.68 -15.67 -11.57
N ASP A 186 8.76 -14.76 -12.55
CA ASP A 186 9.96 -14.57 -13.37
C ASP A 186 11.19 -14.25 -12.48
N ALA A 187 11.02 -13.38 -11.48
CA ALA A 187 12.07 -13.03 -10.53
C ALA A 187 12.46 -14.22 -9.62
N ALA A 188 11.49 -14.94 -9.08
CA ALA A 188 11.72 -16.12 -8.25
C ALA A 188 12.46 -17.24 -9.02
N VAL A 189 12.10 -17.49 -10.27
CA VAL A 189 12.80 -18.44 -11.14
C VAL A 189 14.26 -18.05 -11.32
N ARG A 190 14.56 -16.76 -11.52
CA ARG A 190 15.95 -16.28 -11.62
C ARG A 190 16.72 -16.47 -10.31
N THR A 191 16.10 -16.17 -9.17
CA THR A 191 16.70 -16.38 -7.84
C THR A 191 17.03 -17.85 -7.60
N LEU A 192 16.09 -18.76 -7.89
CA LEU A 192 16.32 -20.21 -7.74
C LEU A 192 17.43 -20.71 -8.67
N ARG A 193 17.48 -20.25 -9.91
CA ARG A 193 18.56 -20.62 -10.87
C ARG A 193 19.93 -20.06 -10.46
N ALA A 194 19.97 -18.87 -9.86
CA ALA A 194 21.22 -18.34 -9.31
C ALA A 194 21.74 -19.25 -8.20
N LEU A 195 20.89 -19.57 -7.21
CA LEU A 195 21.24 -20.43 -6.10
C LEU A 195 21.61 -21.86 -6.54
N ALA A 196 20.91 -22.42 -7.53
CA ALA A 196 21.23 -23.73 -8.11
C ALA A 196 22.62 -23.76 -8.76
N GLY A 197 23.07 -22.63 -9.32
CA GLY A 197 24.42 -22.45 -9.85
C GLY A 197 25.41 -21.91 -8.81
N GLU A 198 25.14 -22.09 -7.51
CA GLU A 198 25.97 -21.66 -6.38
C GLU A 198 26.29 -20.15 -6.35
N ARG A 199 25.39 -19.36 -6.92
CA ARG A 199 25.50 -17.89 -6.98
C ARG A 199 24.54 -17.22 -6.01
N SER A 200 24.97 -16.12 -5.42
CA SER A 200 24.09 -15.33 -4.54
C SER A 200 22.99 -14.66 -5.37
N PRO A 201 21.76 -14.52 -4.85
CA PRO A 201 20.74 -13.67 -5.46
C PRO A 201 21.18 -12.21 -5.62
N LEU A 202 22.21 -11.76 -4.87
CA LEU A 202 22.82 -10.44 -4.99
C LEU A 202 23.99 -10.36 -5.99
N ASP A 203 24.35 -11.45 -6.67
CA ASP A 203 25.44 -11.43 -7.65
C ASP A 203 25.14 -10.46 -8.80
N GLY A 204 26.08 -9.55 -9.07
CA GLY A 204 25.93 -8.48 -10.06
C GLY A 204 25.01 -7.32 -9.63
N VAL A 205 24.41 -7.39 -8.44
CA VAL A 205 23.64 -6.28 -7.86
C VAL A 205 24.61 -5.28 -7.24
N ARG A 206 24.50 -4.00 -7.64
CA ARG A 206 25.32 -2.95 -7.05
C ARG A 206 24.89 -2.75 -5.59
N LEU A 207 25.84 -2.88 -4.67
CA LEU A 207 25.66 -2.50 -3.27
C LEU A 207 26.35 -1.15 -3.04
N THR A 208 25.69 -0.23 -2.33
CA THR A 208 26.30 1.05 -1.90
C THR A 208 25.92 1.35 -0.47
N ASP A 209 26.61 2.30 0.16
CA ASP A 209 26.26 2.73 1.51
C ASP A 209 24.99 3.61 1.46
N ALA A 210 24.28 3.63 2.58
CA ALA A 210 23.14 4.48 2.85
C ALA A 210 23.28 5.09 4.27
N PRO A 211 22.61 6.21 4.58
CA PRO A 211 22.78 6.88 5.86
C PRO A 211 22.49 6.00 7.08
N GLY A 212 23.19 6.26 8.19
CA GLY A 212 23.00 5.54 9.46
C GLY A 212 23.59 4.13 9.50
N GLY A 213 24.72 3.90 8.82
CA GLY A 213 25.42 2.61 8.86
C GLY A 213 24.72 1.49 8.08
N ARG A 214 23.90 1.87 7.09
CA ARG A 214 23.12 0.95 6.27
C ARG A 214 23.83 0.65 4.96
N ILE A 215 23.47 -0.47 4.36
CA ILE A 215 23.77 -0.77 2.96
C ILE A 215 22.48 -0.86 2.14
N ARG A 216 22.55 -0.44 0.88
CA ARG A 216 21.44 -0.51 -0.07
C ARG A 216 21.82 -1.32 -1.30
N ALA A 217 20.95 -2.25 -1.67
CA ALA A 217 21.02 -3.05 -2.89
C ALA A 217 20.19 -2.40 -4.00
N HIS A 218 20.82 -2.08 -5.14
CA HIS A 218 20.17 -1.45 -6.29
C HIS A 218 19.44 -2.50 -7.14
N VAL A 219 18.17 -2.77 -6.82
CA VAL A 219 17.39 -3.88 -7.38
C VAL A 219 16.56 -3.51 -8.61
N LEU A 220 16.42 -2.22 -8.95
CA LEU A 220 15.73 -1.75 -10.16
C LEU A 220 16.57 -0.68 -10.89
N PRO A 221 16.76 -0.78 -12.22
CA PRO A 221 16.28 -1.84 -13.13
C PRO A 221 16.97 -3.20 -12.88
N ALA A 222 16.19 -4.28 -12.87
CA ALA A 222 16.71 -5.63 -12.68
C ALA A 222 17.08 -6.28 -14.03
N GLU A 223 16.34 -5.94 -15.08
CA GLU A 223 16.47 -6.51 -16.42
C GLU A 223 16.59 -5.40 -17.49
N PRO A 224 17.14 -5.70 -18.69
CA PRO A 224 17.20 -4.72 -19.77
C PRO A 224 15.83 -4.12 -20.13
N ILE A 225 14.78 -4.94 -20.09
CA ILE A 225 13.41 -4.52 -20.40
C ILE A 225 12.88 -3.47 -19.41
N ASP A 226 13.31 -3.51 -18.15
CA ASP A 226 12.89 -2.53 -17.14
C ASP A 226 13.39 -1.12 -17.47
N ARG A 227 14.51 -0.99 -18.19
CA ARG A 227 15.01 0.32 -18.65
C ARG A 227 14.07 1.01 -19.64
N VAL A 228 13.22 0.22 -20.30
CA VAL A 228 12.16 0.68 -21.21
C VAL A 228 10.86 0.87 -20.44
N LEU A 229 10.35 -0.19 -19.80
CA LEU A 229 9.03 -0.21 -19.15
C LEU A 229 8.95 0.68 -17.91
N LEU A 230 10.06 0.82 -17.19
CA LEU A 230 10.20 1.60 -15.97
C LEU A 230 11.32 2.66 -16.16
N SER A 231 11.41 3.24 -17.37
CA SER A 231 12.40 4.26 -17.67
C SER A 231 12.34 5.42 -16.68
N GLY A 232 13.49 5.79 -16.14
CA GLY A 232 13.61 6.81 -15.10
C GLY A 232 13.29 6.35 -13.68
N PHE A 233 12.80 5.13 -13.47
CA PHE A 233 12.62 4.58 -12.12
C PHE A 233 13.90 3.89 -11.63
N ARG A 234 14.13 3.99 -10.33
CA ARG A 234 15.20 3.29 -9.60
C ARG A 234 14.63 2.74 -8.30
N GLY A 235 15.14 1.61 -7.85
CA GLY A 235 14.63 0.92 -6.68
C GLY A 235 15.77 0.31 -5.89
N GLU A 236 15.71 0.48 -4.57
CA GLU A 236 16.72 0.08 -3.62
C GLU A 236 16.07 -0.71 -2.49
N VAL A 237 16.71 -1.79 -2.03
CA VAL A 237 16.39 -2.43 -0.75
C VAL A 237 17.49 -2.08 0.23
N TRP A 238 17.11 -1.47 1.35
CA TRP A 238 18.02 -1.09 2.42
C TRP A 238 17.97 -2.17 3.50
N LEU A 239 19.15 -2.63 3.91
CA LEU A 239 19.29 -3.61 4.99
C LEU A 239 19.46 -2.88 6.32
N GLU A 240 19.11 -3.58 7.41
CA GLU A 240 19.24 -3.06 8.77
C GLU A 240 20.65 -2.51 9.05
N PRO A 241 20.78 -1.48 9.90
CA PRO A 241 22.08 -0.94 10.29
C PRO A 241 23.01 -2.03 10.82
N GLY A 242 24.27 -1.99 10.39
CA GLY A 242 25.30 -2.93 10.82
C GLY A 242 25.38 -4.22 9.99
N VAL A 243 24.44 -4.50 9.08
CA VAL A 243 24.58 -5.60 8.12
C VAL A 243 25.73 -5.28 7.14
N THR A 244 26.75 -6.13 7.13
CA THR A 244 27.87 -5.99 6.20
C THR A 244 27.50 -6.50 4.80
N ARG A 245 28.25 -6.06 3.78
CA ARG A 245 28.07 -6.54 2.39
C ARG A 245 28.30 -8.04 2.27
N ALA A 246 29.27 -8.59 3.01
CA ALA A 246 29.57 -10.01 3.00
C ALA A 246 28.43 -10.82 3.61
N GLU A 247 27.88 -10.38 4.74
CA GLU A 247 26.71 -11.02 5.38
C GLU A 247 25.49 -10.95 4.47
N ALA A 248 25.21 -9.80 3.84
CA ALA A 248 24.09 -9.65 2.92
C ALA A 248 24.15 -10.65 1.76
N VAL A 249 25.32 -10.79 1.12
CA VAL A 249 25.55 -11.73 0.02
C VAL A 249 25.44 -13.18 0.50
N ALA A 250 25.99 -13.49 1.67
CA ALA A 250 25.99 -14.83 2.25
C ALA A 250 24.62 -15.28 2.76
N ALA A 251 23.79 -14.37 3.28
CA ALA A 251 22.47 -14.69 3.83
C ALA A 251 21.37 -14.73 2.76
N ALA A 252 21.55 -14.05 1.62
CA ALA A 252 20.58 -14.03 0.55
C ALA A 252 20.20 -15.44 0.06
N GLY A 253 18.90 -15.67 -0.11
CA GLY A 253 18.30 -16.95 -0.49
C GLY A 253 17.35 -17.53 0.56
N LEU A 254 17.42 -17.09 1.83
CA LEU A 254 16.56 -17.55 2.94
C LEU A 254 16.39 -19.08 2.94
N GLY A 255 15.17 -19.60 3.05
CA GLY A 255 14.85 -21.03 3.06
C GLY A 255 15.38 -21.80 1.84
N GLN A 256 15.64 -21.15 0.71
CA GLN A 256 16.23 -21.79 -0.48
C GLN A 256 17.72 -22.08 -0.32
N ARG A 257 18.38 -21.61 0.75
CA ARG A 257 19.74 -22.05 1.12
C ARG A 257 19.74 -23.44 1.75
N THR A 258 18.61 -23.87 2.31
CA THR A 258 18.43 -25.19 2.90
C THR A 258 17.17 -25.85 2.33
N PRO A 259 17.11 -26.11 1.01
CA PRO A 259 15.88 -26.55 0.34
C PRO A 259 15.37 -27.90 0.88
N THR A 260 16.25 -28.74 1.43
CA THR A 260 15.90 -30.03 2.01
C THR A 260 15.28 -29.97 3.40
N ARG A 261 15.25 -28.79 4.04
CA ARG A 261 14.61 -28.58 5.34
C ARG A 261 13.16 -28.12 5.13
N SER A 262 12.22 -28.94 5.57
CA SER A 262 10.80 -28.58 5.59
C SER A 262 10.56 -27.44 6.60
N GLY A 263 9.75 -26.46 6.20
CA GLY A 263 9.20 -25.46 7.10
C GLY A 263 7.88 -25.88 7.75
N GLY A 264 7.34 -27.05 7.42
CA GLY A 264 6.01 -27.49 7.83
C GLY A 264 4.89 -26.95 6.93
N ILE A 265 3.68 -26.84 7.49
CA ILE A 265 2.50 -26.27 6.84
C ILE A 265 2.29 -24.84 7.38
N GLY A 266 2.19 -23.87 6.49
CA GLY A 266 1.80 -22.50 6.80
C GLY A 266 0.31 -22.26 6.53
N LEU A 267 -0.36 -21.48 7.38
CA LEU A 267 -1.68 -20.95 7.13
C LEU A 267 -1.55 -19.51 6.59
N VAL A 268 -2.03 -19.26 5.38
CA VAL A 268 -2.11 -17.91 4.79
C VAL A 268 -3.55 -17.42 4.86
N LEU A 269 -3.78 -16.33 5.58
CA LEU A 269 -5.05 -15.62 5.64
C LEU A 269 -5.00 -14.43 4.67
N GLY A 270 -5.44 -14.66 3.44
CA GLY A 270 -5.26 -13.72 2.33
C GLY A 270 -6.20 -12.51 2.38
N ALA A 271 -5.67 -11.33 2.01
CA ALA A 271 -6.45 -10.10 1.90
C ALA A 271 -7.40 -10.11 0.69
N GLY A 272 -8.50 -9.36 0.81
CA GLY A 272 -9.55 -9.32 -0.21
C GLY A 272 -9.38 -8.26 -1.30
N ASN A 273 -8.56 -7.25 -1.07
CA ASN A 273 -8.58 -6.02 -1.84
C ASN A 273 -7.77 -6.06 -3.14
N VAL A 274 -6.59 -6.68 -3.14
CA VAL A 274 -5.71 -6.85 -4.31
C VAL A 274 -5.51 -8.34 -4.56
N THR A 275 -5.73 -8.77 -5.80
CA THR A 275 -5.95 -10.19 -6.11
C THR A 275 -4.67 -11.01 -6.21
N SER A 276 -3.51 -10.36 -6.39
CA SER A 276 -2.22 -11.04 -6.33
C SER A 276 -1.71 -11.25 -4.90
N ILE A 277 -2.15 -10.46 -3.90
CA ILE A 277 -1.64 -10.56 -2.51
C ILE A 277 -1.70 -12.00 -1.99
N PRO A 278 -2.86 -12.69 -1.97
CA PRO A 278 -2.95 -13.98 -1.29
C PRO A 278 -2.03 -15.05 -1.88
N VAL A 279 -1.83 -15.00 -3.20
CA VAL A 279 -0.98 -15.97 -3.88
C VAL A 279 0.50 -15.59 -3.81
N LEU A 280 0.83 -14.31 -3.73
CA LEU A 280 2.21 -13.87 -3.50
C LEU A 280 2.66 -14.17 -2.07
N ASP A 281 1.74 -14.10 -1.10
CA ASP A 281 2.02 -14.50 0.29
C ASP A 281 2.30 -16.01 0.36
N VAL A 282 1.52 -16.84 -0.35
CA VAL A 282 1.81 -18.28 -0.54
C VAL A 282 3.18 -18.51 -1.16
N LEU A 283 3.50 -17.81 -2.26
CA LEU A 283 4.80 -17.97 -2.91
C LEU A 283 5.94 -17.54 -1.98
N TYR A 284 5.73 -16.51 -1.17
CA TYR A 284 6.72 -16.05 -0.22
C TYR A 284 6.93 -17.05 0.92
N GLU A 285 5.89 -17.62 1.51
CA GLU A 285 6.00 -18.69 2.52
C GLU A 285 6.73 -19.93 1.97
N LEU A 286 6.40 -20.31 0.74
CA LEU A 286 7.01 -21.45 0.05
C LEU A 286 8.52 -21.25 -0.19
N LEU A 287 8.91 -20.03 -0.57
CA LEU A 287 10.29 -19.70 -0.94
C LEU A 287 11.16 -19.21 0.22
N SER A 288 10.63 -18.35 1.09
CA SER A 288 11.40 -17.80 2.20
C SER A 288 11.58 -18.81 3.33
N ALA A 289 10.62 -19.72 3.52
CA ALA A 289 10.58 -20.58 4.70
C ALA A 289 10.37 -22.07 4.43
N ASN A 290 10.29 -22.49 3.15
CA ASN A 290 9.99 -23.87 2.76
C ASN A 290 8.66 -24.40 3.34
N ARG A 291 7.66 -23.53 3.49
CA ARG A 291 6.32 -23.90 3.96
C ARG A 291 5.36 -24.14 2.81
N VAL A 292 4.77 -25.33 2.77
CA VAL A 292 3.58 -25.56 1.94
C VAL A 292 2.39 -24.88 2.60
N CYS A 293 1.41 -24.43 1.82
CA CYS A 293 0.44 -23.47 2.33
C CYS A 293 -1.00 -23.95 2.21
N MET A 294 -1.76 -23.79 3.29
CA MET A 294 -3.21 -23.63 3.18
C MET A 294 -3.52 -22.15 3.03
N LEU A 295 -4.07 -21.75 1.88
CA LEU A 295 -4.57 -20.41 1.64
C LEU A 295 -6.06 -20.35 1.93
N LYS A 296 -6.44 -19.58 2.95
CA LYS A 296 -7.82 -19.16 3.14
C LYS A 296 -8.03 -17.83 2.41
N VAL A 297 -8.89 -17.83 1.40
CA VAL A 297 -9.22 -16.60 0.67
C VAL A 297 -10.23 -15.75 1.43
N ASN A 298 -10.14 -14.44 1.28
CA ASN A 298 -11.19 -13.52 1.74
C ASN A 298 -12.47 -13.74 0.91
N PRO A 299 -13.68 -13.71 1.51
CA PRO A 299 -14.94 -13.88 0.78
C PRO A 299 -15.13 -12.92 -0.40
N THR A 300 -14.55 -11.72 -0.35
CA THR A 300 -14.57 -10.78 -1.49
C THR A 300 -13.88 -11.30 -2.75
N GLN A 301 -13.03 -12.33 -2.62
CA GLN A 301 -12.34 -13.00 -3.72
C GLN A 301 -12.92 -14.37 -4.06
N ASP A 302 -14.10 -14.72 -3.53
CA ASP A 302 -14.72 -16.00 -3.80
C ASP A 302 -14.81 -16.27 -5.31
N ALA A 303 -15.24 -15.30 -6.11
CA ALA A 303 -15.34 -15.47 -7.56
C ALA A 303 -14.02 -15.87 -8.25
N LEU A 304 -12.87 -15.56 -7.65
CA LEU A 304 -11.55 -15.87 -8.20
C LEU A 304 -11.05 -17.27 -7.86
N VAL A 305 -11.65 -17.98 -6.89
CA VAL A 305 -11.16 -19.30 -6.47
C VAL A 305 -11.03 -20.29 -7.63
N PRO A 306 -12.02 -20.45 -8.54
CA PRO A 306 -11.86 -21.32 -9.70
C PRO A 306 -10.73 -20.89 -10.63
N VAL A 307 -10.46 -19.58 -10.74
CA VAL A 307 -9.36 -19.05 -11.55
C VAL A 307 -8.02 -19.36 -10.89
N PHE A 308 -7.90 -19.16 -9.56
CA PHE A 308 -6.71 -19.52 -8.79
C PHE A 308 -6.42 -21.02 -8.85
N GLN A 309 -7.44 -21.87 -8.76
CA GLN A 309 -7.28 -23.32 -8.88
C GLN A 309 -6.67 -23.72 -10.24
N ARG A 310 -7.11 -23.11 -11.35
CA ARG A 310 -6.50 -23.34 -12.67
C ARG A 310 -5.09 -22.74 -12.76
N ALA A 311 -4.93 -21.48 -12.34
CA ALA A 311 -3.66 -20.76 -12.43
C ALA A 311 -2.56 -21.40 -11.58
N PHE A 312 -2.90 -21.93 -10.40
CA PHE A 312 -1.97 -22.55 -9.44
C PHE A 312 -2.03 -24.08 -9.41
N ALA A 313 -2.66 -24.71 -10.41
CA ALA A 313 -2.72 -26.17 -10.55
C ALA A 313 -1.34 -26.86 -10.34
N PRO A 314 -0.21 -26.35 -10.86
CA PRO A 314 1.09 -26.99 -10.64
C PRO A 314 1.51 -27.12 -9.17
N LEU A 315 1.06 -26.23 -8.28
CA LEU A 315 1.30 -26.33 -6.83
C LEU A 315 0.25 -27.22 -6.15
N ILE A 316 -1.01 -27.08 -6.57
CA ILE A 316 -2.14 -27.83 -5.99
C ILE A 316 -2.01 -29.33 -6.27
N GLU A 317 -1.71 -29.73 -7.50
CA GLU A 317 -1.54 -31.13 -7.89
C GLU A 317 -0.42 -31.84 -7.10
N LEU A 318 0.61 -31.11 -6.70
CA LEU A 318 1.72 -31.61 -5.89
C LEU A 318 1.48 -31.52 -4.38
N GLY A 319 0.30 -31.07 -3.93
CA GLY A 319 0.00 -30.90 -2.51
C GLY A 319 0.78 -29.74 -1.86
N LEU A 320 1.29 -28.78 -2.63
CA LEU A 320 2.06 -27.65 -2.09
C LEU A 320 1.17 -26.46 -1.70
N LEU A 321 -0.05 -26.43 -2.23
CA LEU A 321 -1.07 -25.42 -1.97
C LEU A 321 -2.44 -26.06 -1.86
N ARG A 322 -3.24 -25.66 -0.87
CA ARG A 322 -4.68 -25.89 -0.81
C ARG A 322 -5.40 -24.56 -0.63
N ILE A 323 -6.55 -24.39 -1.27
CA ILE A 323 -7.30 -23.14 -1.24
C ILE A 323 -8.67 -23.42 -0.62
N VAL A 324 -8.94 -22.78 0.51
CA VAL A 324 -10.19 -22.92 1.25
C VAL A 324 -10.95 -21.60 1.28
N ARG A 325 -12.28 -21.69 1.25
CA ARG A 325 -13.21 -20.56 1.35
C ARG A 325 -13.83 -20.53 2.73
N GLY A 326 -14.35 -19.37 3.13
CA GLY A 326 -15.17 -19.24 4.34
C GLY A 326 -15.00 -17.92 5.07
N GLY A 327 -15.87 -17.69 6.05
CA GLY A 327 -15.90 -16.48 6.87
C GLY A 327 -14.94 -16.52 8.05
N GLY A 328 -15.22 -15.71 9.07
CA GLY A 328 -14.42 -15.66 10.29
C GLY A 328 -14.39 -16.98 11.07
N ASP A 329 -15.47 -17.77 10.96
CA ASP A 329 -15.62 -19.11 11.53
C ASP A 329 -14.56 -20.10 11.01
N VAL A 330 -14.38 -20.19 9.68
CA VAL A 330 -13.33 -21.01 9.07
C VAL A 330 -11.95 -20.48 9.47
N GLY A 331 -11.78 -19.16 9.53
CA GLY A 331 -10.53 -18.55 10.01
C GLY A 331 -10.18 -18.97 11.43
N ALA A 332 -11.14 -18.88 12.35
CA ALA A 332 -10.97 -19.23 13.77
C ALA A 332 -10.58 -20.70 13.94
N TYR A 333 -11.27 -21.62 13.24
CA TYR A 333 -10.92 -23.04 13.25
C TYR A 333 -9.48 -23.28 12.79
N LEU A 334 -9.11 -22.72 11.63
CA LEU A 334 -7.79 -22.93 11.05
C LEU A 334 -6.68 -22.39 11.95
N THR A 335 -6.86 -21.21 12.54
CA THR A 335 -5.83 -20.60 13.42
C THR A 335 -5.60 -21.36 14.72
N GLN A 336 -6.53 -22.22 15.13
CA GLN A 336 -6.40 -23.07 16.32
C GLN A 336 -5.97 -24.51 15.99
N HIS A 337 -5.85 -24.84 14.70
CA HIS A 337 -5.58 -26.21 14.27
C HIS A 337 -4.11 -26.57 14.46
N PRO A 338 -3.78 -27.71 15.13
CA PRO A 338 -2.41 -28.05 15.52
C PRO A 338 -1.48 -28.44 14.36
N ALA A 339 -2.03 -28.68 13.16
CA ALA A 339 -1.23 -29.05 11.99
C ALA A 339 -0.39 -27.88 11.42
N PHE A 340 -0.73 -26.63 11.75
CA PHE A 340 0.02 -25.48 11.26
C PHE A 340 1.27 -25.23 12.10
N SER A 341 2.34 -24.88 11.40
CA SER A 341 3.64 -24.51 11.98
C SER A 341 3.83 -22.99 12.06
N HIS A 342 3.03 -22.24 11.32
CA HIS A 342 3.12 -20.79 11.17
C HIS A 342 1.80 -20.24 10.62
N VAL A 343 1.46 -19.01 11.01
CA VAL A 343 0.36 -18.23 10.43
C VAL A 343 0.91 -16.98 9.75
N HIS A 344 0.46 -16.69 8.54
CA HIS A 344 0.65 -15.40 7.89
C HIS A 344 -0.70 -14.74 7.66
N ILE A 345 -0.84 -13.48 8.06
CA ILE A 345 -2.07 -12.71 7.82
C ILE A 345 -1.77 -11.42 7.04
N THR A 346 -2.53 -11.21 5.97
CA THR A 346 -2.64 -9.90 5.33
C THR A 346 -4.03 -9.35 5.56
N GLY A 347 -4.13 -8.25 6.32
CA GLY A 347 -5.44 -7.78 6.80
C GLY A 347 -5.41 -6.59 7.73
N SER A 348 -6.31 -6.58 8.72
CA SER A 348 -6.46 -5.48 9.68
C SER A 348 -5.82 -5.82 11.03
N ALA A 349 -5.32 -4.82 11.75
CA ALA A 349 -4.81 -4.97 13.11
C ALA A 349 -5.85 -5.59 14.05
N ALA A 350 -7.14 -5.24 13.89
CA ALA A 350 -8.22 -5.83 14.68
C ALA A 350 -8.36 -7.34 14.46
N THR A 351 -8.21 -7.82 13.22
CA THR A 351 -8.21 -9.26 12.92
C THR A 351 -6.97 -9.95 13.46
N PHE A 352 -5.79 -9.33 13.33
CA PHE A 352 -4.56 -9.82 13.95
C PHE A 352 -4.73 -9.98 15.46
N ASP A 353 -5.23 -8.95 16.14
CA ASP A 353 -5.46 -8.99 17.59
C ASP A 353 -6.47 -10.08 17.97
N THR A 354 -7.50 -10.29 17.16
CA THR A 354 -8.47 -11.36 17.38
C THR A 354 -7.83 -12.76 17.30
N ILE A 355 -6.90 -12.96 16.38
CA ILE A 355 -6.19 -14.24 16.20
C ILE A 355 -5.18 -14.45 17.32
N VAL A 356 -4.39 -13.43 17.65
CA VAL A 356 -3.29 -13.54 18.62
C VAL A 356 -3.82 -13.55 20.05
N TRP A 357 -4.80 -12.71 20.37
CA TRP A 357 -5.26 -12.50 21.75
C TRP A 357 -6.64 -13.10 22.02
N GLY A 358 -7.43 -13.42 21.00
CA GLY A 358 -8.82 -13.84 21.14
C GLY A 358 -9.78 -12.65 21.16
N THR A 359 -10.98 -12.83 21.72
CA THR A 359 -12.03 -11.79 21.81
C THR A 359 -12.47 -11.56 23.25
N GLY A 360 -13.16 -10.44 23.50
CA GLY A 360 -13.75 -10.14 24.82
C GLY A 360 -12.74 -9.82 25.92
N GLU A 361 -13.16 -9.96 27.18
CA GLU A 361 -12.34 -9.66 28.37
C GLU A 361 -11.08 -10.55 28.45
N ASP A 362 -11.19 -11.77 27.94
CA ASP A 362 -10.09 -12.74 27.86
C ASP A 362 -8.91 -12.23 27.03
N ALA A 363 -9.17 -11.48 25.95
CA ALA A 363 -8.12 -10.92 25.11
C ALA A 363 -7.28 -9.88 25.87
N ALA A 364 -7.93 -9.01 26.64
CA ALA A 364 -7.24 -8.02 27.45
C ALA A 364 -6.39 -8.69 28.54
N ARG A 365 -6.91 -9.72 29.21
CA ARG A 365 -6.16 -10.52 30.19
C ARG A 365 -4.94 -11.17 29.56
N ARG A 366 -5.11 -11.87 28.42
CA ARG A 366 -4.03 -12.56 27.69
C ARG A 366 -2.93 -11.60 27.26
N ARG A 367 -3.30 -10.45 26.69
CA ARG A 367 -2.35 -9.40 26.31
C ARG A 367 -1.57 -8.86 27.51
N ALA A 368 -2.25 -8.57 28.62
CA ALA A 368 -1.59 -8.08 29.83
C ALA A 368 -0.65 -9.14 30.46
N ALA A 369 -0.96 -10.42 30.30
CA ALA A 369 -0.16 -11.53 30.83
C ALA A 369 0.94 -12.02 29.87
N GLY A 370 0.98 -11.54 28.61
CA GLY A 370 1.88 -12.08 27.58
C GLY A 370 1.57 -13.53 27.19
N ASP A 371 0.29 -13.93 27.25
CA ASP A 371 -0.19 -15.30 27.01
C ASP A 371 -1.09 -15.36 25.75
N PRO A 372 -0.50 -15.28 24.54
CA PRO A 372 -1.28 -15.28 23.31
C PRO A 372 -2.12 -16.56 23.15
N ALA A 373 -3.33 -16.41 22.60
CA ALA A 373 -4.19 -17.52 22.23
C ALA A 373 -3.62 -18.35 21.06
N LEU A 374 -2.88 -17.71 20.16
CA LEU A 374 -2.18 -18.37 19.08
C LEU A 374 -0.88 -19.02 19.61
N SER A 375 -0.73 -20.32 19.39
CA SER A 375 0.40 -21.11 19.89
C SER A 375 1.59 -21.24 18.93
N VAL A 376 1.45 -20.70 17.71
CA VAL A 376 2.47 -20.78 16.65
C VAL A 376 2.94 -19.38 16.24
N PRO A 377 4.16 -19.24 15.68
CA PRO A 377 4.64 -17.95 15.20
C PRO A 377 3.72 -17.36 14.12
N ILE A 378 3.64 -16.03 14.10
CA ILE A 378 2.83 -15.27 13.15
C ILE A 378 3.63 -14.16 12.50
N THR A 379 3.43 -13.97 11.19
CA THR A 379 3.81 -12.76 10.45
C THR A 379 2.58 -12.04 9.97
N ALA A 380 2.70 -10.72 9.77
CA ALA A 380 1.55 -9.89 9.46
C ALA A 380 1.91 -8.78 8.48
N GLU A 381 1.04 -8.55 7.50
CA GLU A 381 1.06 -7.41 6.58
C GLU A 381 -0.25 -6.63 6.76
N LEU A 382 -0.17 -5.49 7.44
CA LEU A 382 -1.33 -4.70 7.86
C LEU A 382 -1.27 -3.29 7.30
N GLY A 383 -2.41 -2.61 7.28
CA GLY A 383 -2.52 -1.25 6.77
C GLY A 383 -1.93 -0.18 7.69
N GLY A 384 -2.20 1.08 7.31
CA GLY A 384 -1.76 2.24 8.07
C GLY A 384 -2.13 3.56 7.39
N VAL A 385 -1.85 4.65 8.09
CA VAL A 385 -2.04 6.02 7.62
C VAL A 385 -0.82 6.45 6.81
N SER A 386 -0.81 6.07 5.53
CA SER A 386 0.32 6.34 4.64
C SER A 386 0.41 7.84 4.30
N PRO A 387 1.50 8.55 4.68
CA PRO A 387 1.68 9.96 4.38
C PRO A 387 2.03 10.20 2.91
N ILE A 388 1.68 11.38 2.43
CA ILE A 388 2.18 11.99 1.21
C ILE A 388 2.80 13.34 1.58
N ILE A 389 4.13 13.38 1.65
CA ILE A 389 4.90 14.58 1.98
C ILE A 389 5.11 15.38 0.68
N VAL A 390 4.59 16.60 0.64
CA VAL A 390 4.75 17.53 -0.49
C VAL A 390 5.83 18.54 -0.14
N VAL A 391 7.04 18.33 -0.63
CA VAL A 391 8.19 19.18 -0.31
C VAL A 391 8.07 20.52 -1.06
N PRO A 392 8.05 21.67 -0.36
CA PRO A 392 7.90 22.99 -0.98
C PRO A 392 9.01 23.29 -1.98
N GLY A 393 8.62 23.58 -3.23
CA GLY A 393 9.52 24.06 -4.28
C GLY A 393 8.86 25.16 -5.12
N ARG A 394 9.47 25.51 -6.25
CA ARG A 394 8.87 26.43 -7.23
C ARG A 394 8.35 25.63 -8.42
N TRP A 395 7.09 25.23 -8.33
CA TRP A 395 6.47 24.32 -9.29
C TRP A 395 5.74 25.12 -10.38
N SER A 396 5.81 24.66 -11.63
CA SER A 396 4.96 25.25 -12.67
C SER A 396 3.50 24.86 -12.46
N ASP A 397 2.53 25.59 -13.03
CA ASP A 397 1.11 25.22 -12.98
C ASP A 397 0.85 23.80 -13.49
N ALA A 398 1.63 23.39 -14.48
CA ALA A 398 1.55 22.06 -15.03
C ALA A 398 2.10 21.00 -14.05
N ASP A 399 3.12 21.33 -13.23
CA ASP A 399 3.66 20.45 -12.19
C ASP A 399 2.63 20.32 -11.05
N LEU A 400 2.02 21.43 -10.63
CA LEU A 400 0.94 21.43 -9.62
C LEU A 400 -0.21 20.50 -10.04
N ARG A 401 -0.70 20.62 -11.29
CA ARG A 401 -1.76 19.74 -11.81
C ARG A 401 -1.34 18.27 -11.87
N PHE A 402 -0.15 17.98 -12.39
CA PHE A 402 0.32 16.60 -12.52
C PHE A 402 0.48 15.92 -11.15
N GLN A 403 1.09 16.61 -10.18
CA GLN A 403 1.26 16.06 -8.84
C GLN A 403 -0.05 15.97 -8.06
N ALA A 404 -1.00 16.88 -8.30
CA ALA A 404 -2.37 16.73 -7.81
C ALA A 404 -3.02 15.43 -8.34
N GLU A 405 -2.96 15.17 -9.65
CA GLU A 405 -3.45 13.90 -10.24
C GLU A 405 -2.72 12.67 -9.70
N HIS A 406 -1.44 12.82 -9.36
CA HIS A 406 -0.63 11.75 -8.76
C HIS A 406 -1.12 11.42 -7.35
N ILE A 407 -1.35 12.43 -6.49
CA ILE A 407 -1.94 12.23 -5.16
C ILE A 407 -3.33 11.60 -5.25
N VAL A 408 -4.16 12.10 -6.17
CA VAL A 408 -5.49 11.55 -6.44
C VAL A 408 -5.40 10.08 -6.82
N THR A 409 -4.41 9.69 -7.62
CA THR A 409 -4.13 8.28 -7.95
C THR A 409 -3.75 7.48 -6.70
N MET A 410 -2.83 7.99 -5.88
CA MET A 410 -2.37 7.31 -4.66
C MET A 410 -3.52 7.01 -3.70
N ARG A 411 -4.56 7.87 -3.67
CA ARG A 411 -5.76 7.69 -2.84
C ARG A 411 -6.85 6.87 -3.51
N LEU A 412 -7.17 7.14 -4.78
CA LEU A 412 -8.38 6.64 -5.43
C LEU A 412 -8.22 5.34 -6.22
N GLN A 413 -6.99 4.87 -6.45
CA GLN A 413 -6.79 3.53 -7.01
C GLN A 413 -7.52 2.51 -6.12
N ASN A 414 -8.26 1.60 -6.74
CA ASN A 414 -9.15 0.64 -6.07
C ASN A 414 -10.14 1.29 -5.08
N SER A 415 -10.62 2.51 -5.35
CA SER A 415 -11.48 3.30 -4.45
C SER A 415 -10.85 3.50 -3.05
N GLY A 416 -9.53 3.53 -2.96
CA GLY A 416 -8.82 3.67 -1.69
C GLY A 416 -8.78 2.41 -0.84
N HIS A 417 -9.20 1.25 -1.37
CA HIS A 417 -9.10 -0.04 -0.71
C HIS A 417 -7.70 -0.65 -0.87
N ASN A 418 -6.64 0.12 -0.57
CA ASN A 418 -5.27 -0.41 -0.51
C ASN A 418 -4.65 -0.04 0.84
N CYS A 419 -3.91 -0.97 1.42
CA CYS A 419 -3.15 -0.78 2.67
C CYS A 419 -2.15 0.37 2.58
N VAL A 420 -1.63 0.67 1.38
CA VAL A 420 -0.71 1.79 1.09
C VAL A 420 -1.36 2.95 0.34
N ALA A 421 -2.69 2.99 0.26
CA ALA A 421 -3.34 4.14 -0.34
C ALA A 421 -2.91 5.41 0.42
N GLY A 422 -2.63 6.50 -0.30
CA GLY A 422 -2.26 7.76 0.34
C GLY A 422 -3.42 8.28 1.20
N GLN A 423 -3.21 8.38 2.52
CA GLN A 423 -4.27 8.74 3.46
C GLN A 423 -4.19 10.22 3.85
N VAL A 424 -2.98 10.76 4.05
CA VAL A 424 -2.78 12.13 4.55
C VAL A 424 -1.72 12.86 3.72
N VAL A 425 -2.08 14.01 3.17
CA VAL A 425 -1.14 14.96 2.56
C VAL A 425 -0.56 15.85 3.64
N LEU A 426 0.76 15.79 3.84
CA LEU A 426 1.52 16.72 4.67
C LEU A 426 2.03 17.84 3.78
N LEU A 427 1.55 19.06 4.01
CA LEU A 427 1.79 20.22 3.18
C LEU A 427 2.32 21.38 4.01
N SER A 428 3.29 22.14 3.50
CA SER A 428 3.78 23.31 4.23
C SER A 428 2.73 24.42 4.27
N ALA A 429 2.50 24.97 5.47
CA ALA A 429 1.71 26.18 5.69
C ALA A 429 2.38 27.42 5.07
N ASP A 430 3.71 27.42 5.02
CA ASP A 430 4.54 28.54 4.57
C ASP A 430 4.86 28.48 3.07
N TRP A 431 4.36 27.47 2.35
CA TRP A 431 4.60 27.34 0.92
C TRP A 431 3.78 28.36 0.12
N PRO A 432 4.41 29.30 -0.63
CA PRO A 432 3.66 30.34 -1.35
C PRO A 432 2.66 29.79 -2.39
N GLN A 433 2.87 28.57 -2.89
CA GLN A 433 1.97 27.93 -3.86
C GLN A 433 0.94 26.99 -3.21
N ARG A 434 0.85 26.93 -1.86
CA ARG A 434 -0.10 26.08 -1.12
C ARG A 434 -1.52 26.21 -1.64
N GLY A 435 -2.03 27.44 -1.78
CA GLY A 435 -3.40 27.69 -2.25
C GLY A 435 -3.64 27.17 -3.67
N ALA A 436 -2.69 27.40 -4.57
CA ALA A 436 -2.77 26.92 -5.96
C ALA A 436 -2.71 25.39 -6.03
N PHE A 437 -1.89 24.74 -5.19
CA PHE A 437 -1.82 23.30 -5.11
C PHE A 437 -3.11 22.68 -4.57
N LEU A 438 -3.67 23.22 -3.47
CA LEU A 438 -4.94 22.75 -2.91
C LEU A 438 -6.10 22.89 -3.88
N ALA A 439 -6.13 23.98 -4.66
CA ALA A 439 -7.11 24.15 -5.74
C ALA A 439 -6.95 23.06 -6.80
N ALA A 440 -5.73 22.82 -7.29
CA ALA A 440 -5.45 21.75 -8.27
C ALA A 440 -5.82 20.36 -7.73
N LEU A 441 -5.54 20.09 -6.46
CA LEU A 441 -5.88 18.83 -5.78
C LEU A 441 -7.39 18.62 -5.73
N ARG A 442 -8.17 19.61 -5.27
CA ARG A 442 -9.64 19.53 -5.23
C ARG A 442 -10.23 19.31 -6.62
N THR A 443 -9.74 20.04 -7.63
CA THR A 443 -10.17 19.87 -9.02
C THR A 443 -9.89 18.45 -9.53
N ALA A 444 -8.67 17.94 -9.32
CA ALA A 444 -8.30 16.62 -9.79
C ALA A 444 -9.07 15.50 -9.05
N TYR A 445 -9.32 15.64 -7.75
CA TYR A 445 -10.06 14.68 -6.94
C TYR A 445 -11.53 14.58 -7.37
N ALA A 446 -12.16 15.73 -7.63
CA ALA A 446 -13.54 15.79 -8.14
C ALA A 446 -13.65 15.23 -9.57
N ALA A 447 -12.67 15.49 -10.43
CA ALA A 447 -12.68 15.09 -11.84
C ALA A 447 -12.26 13.63 -12.09
N ALA A 448 -11.71 12.92 -11.11
CA ALA A 448 -11.26 11.54 -11.29
C ALA A 448 -12.42 10.60 -11.67
N PRO A 449 -12.20 9.57 -12.53
CA PRO A 449 -13.26 8.69 -12.98
C PRO A 449 -14.03 8.05 -11.82
N ALA A 450 -15.36 8.02 -11.90
CA ALA A 450 -16.21 7.42 -10.87
C ALA A 450 -15.89 5.92 -10.70
N ARG A 451 -15.88 5.45 -9.45
CA ARG A 451 -15.70 4.05 -9.10
C ARG A 451 -16.53 3.73 -7.87
N THR A 452 -17.23 2.60 -7.89
CA THR A 452 -17.99 2.09 -6.75
C THR A 452 -17.06 1.88 -5.55
N VAL A 453 -17.54 2.26 -4.36
CA VAL A 453 -16.84 1.98 -3.10
C VAL A 453 -17.27 0.61 -2.59
N TRP A 454 -16.65 -0.42 -3.16
CA TRP A 454 -17.18 -1.79 -3.19
C TRP A 454 -16.81 -2.63 -1.96
N TYR A 455 -15.80 -2.24 -1.19
CA TYR A 455 -15.31 -3.07 -0.08
C TYR A 455 -16.29 -3.07 1.10
N PRO A 456 -16.40 -4.17 1.87
CA PRO A 456 -17.31 -4.24 3.01
C PRO A 456 -17.12 -3.08 4.01
N ARG A 457 -18.24 -2.57 4.54
CA ARG A 457 -18.31 -1.45 5.52
C ARG A 457 -17.90 -0.06 5.01
N SER A 458 -17.66 0.10 3.72
CA SER A 458 -17.27 1.39 3.15
C SER A 458 -18.33 2.49 3.35
N SER A 459 -19.61 2.18 3.16
CA SER A 459 -20.70 3.17 3.36
C SER A 459 -20.79 3.64 4.81
N GLN A 460 -20.58 2.75 5.78
CA GLN A 460 -20.55 3.08 7.21
C GLN A 460 -19.36 3.98 7.53
N THR A 461 -18.21 3.71 6.90
CA THR A 461 -17.01 4.53 7.04
C THR A 461 -17.24 5.95 6.50
N LEU A 462 -17.83 6.08 5.30
CA LEU A 462 -18.14 7.40 4.73
C LEU A 462 -19.16 8.17 5.58
N ALA A 463 -20.17 7.49 6.14
CA ALA A 463 -21.12 8.11 7.06
C ALA A 463 -20.43 8.63 8.34
N ALA A 464 -19.55 7.82 8.94
CA ALA A 464 -18.76 8.24 10.11
C ALA A 464 -17.84 9.43 9.81
N VAL A 465 -17.28 9.51 8.60
CA VAL A 465 -16.49 10.67 8.15
C VAL A 465 -17.37 11.91 7.98
N ALA A 466 -18.58 11.77 7.43
CA ALA A 466 -19.51 12.90 7.31
C ALA A 466 -19.95 13.45 8.67
N GLU A 467 -20.11 12.58 9.67
CA GLU A 467 -20.42 12.97 11.04
C GLU A 467 -19.22 13.62 11.74
N ALA A 468 -18.03 13.01 11.64
CA ALA A 468 -16.82 13.53 12.27
C ALA A 468 -16.30 14.81 11.63
N TYR A 469 -16.54 15.01 10.33
CA TYR A 469 -16.02 16.11 9.53
C TYR A 469 -17.13 16.77 8.68
N PRO A 470 -18.04 17.54 9.32
CA PRO A 470 -19.14 18.20 8.60
C PRO A 470 -18.64 19.20 7.55
N ASP A 471 -17.45 19.78 7.75
CA ASP A 471 -16.82 20.74 6.82
C ASP A 471 -15.96 20.06 5.73
N ALA A 472 -15.95 18.72 5.67
CA ALA A 472 -15.22 18.02 4.62
C ALA A 472 -15.75 18.40 3.23
N THR A 473 -14.84 18.50 2.26
CA THR A 473 -15.23 18.76 0.87
C THR A 473 -15.63 17.44 0.22
N TRP A 474 -16.92 17.30 -0.10
CA TRP A 474 -17.48 16.12 -0.74
C TRP A 474 -17.56 16.26 -2.26
N SER A 475 -17.34 15.16 -2.97
CA SER A 475 -17.49 15.06 -4.44
C SER A 475 -17.97 13.67 -4.85
N ALA A 476 -18.24 13.47 -6.15
CA ALA A 476 -18.74 12.21 -6.71
C ALA A 476 -19.95 11.67 -5.93
N ASP A 477 -20.98 12.50 -5.80
CA ASP A 477 -22.24 12.18 -5.11
C ASP A 477 -22.06 11.66 -3.67
N GLY A 478 -21.12 12.26 -2.94
CA GLY A 478 -20.85 11.92 -1.54
C GLY A 478 -19.99 10.68 -1.33
N THR A 479 -19.39 10.12 -2.39
CA THR A 479 -18.53 8.93 -2.27
C THR A 479 -17.06 9.26 -2.04
N ARG A 480 -16.69 10.55 -2.05
CA ARG A 480 -15.33 11.04 -1.92
C ARG A 480 -15.26 12.25 -1.00
N ALA A 481 -14.35 12.22 -0.03
CA ALA A 481 -14.13 13.32 0.90
C ALA A 481 -12.67 13.79 0.88
N ILE A 482 -12.47 15.10 0.92
CA ILE A 482 -11.23 15.73 1.36
C ILE A 482 -11.47 16.35 2.73
N VAL A 483 -10.73 15.89 3.73
CA VAL A 483 -10.75 16.40 5.10
C VAL A 483 -9.51 17.27 5.27
N GLN A 484 -9.69 18.59 5.24
CA GLN A 484 -8.62 19.53 5.55
C GLN A 484 -8.66 19.87 7.03
N VAL A 485 -7.54 19.69 7.73
CA VAL A 485 -7.43 20.04 9.15
C VAL A 485 -6.31 21.05 9.35
N ASP A 486 -6.67 22.22 9.86
CA ASP A 486 -5.73 23.31 10.16
C ASP A 486 -5.39 23.40 11.67
N ARG A 487 -5.93 22.52 12.54
CA ARG A 487 -5.66 22.47 14.00
C ARG A 487 -5.52 21.04 14.54
N ASP A 488 -4.52 20.78 15.38
CA ASP A 488 -4.14 19.44 15.85
C ASP A 488 -5.29 18.63 16.49
N ALA A 489 -6.14 19.24 17.33
CA ALA A 489 -7.21 18.52 18.03
C ALA A 489 -8.31 17.96 17.10
N ALA A 490 -8.49 18.53 15.91
CA ALA A 490 -9.43 18.01 14.91
C ALA A 490 -8.79 16.94 13.99
N ALA A 491 -7.47 16.77 14.06
CA ALA A 491 -6.72 15.92 13.15
C ALA A 491 -6.58 14.49 13.70
N ASP A 492 -6.94 14.21 14.95
CA ASP A 492 -6.64 12.92 15.59
C ASP A 492 -7.21 11.72 14.83
N ALA A 493 -8.47 11.76 14.38
CA ALA A 493 -9.04 10.61 13.67
C ALA A 493 -8.42 10.39 12.28
N VAL A 494 -8.20 11.45 11.48
CA VAL A 494 -7.56 11.33 10.14
C VAL A 494 -6.09 10.89 10.22
N GLN A 495 -5.41 11.16 11.34
CA GLN A 495 -4.04 10.70 11.59
C GLN A 495 -3.97 9.26 12.10
N THR A 496 -5.00 8.79 12.81
CA THR A 496 -4.94 7.50 13.53
C THR A 496 -5.81 6.40 12.94
N THR A 497 -6.78 6.75 12.08
CA THR A 497 -7.73 5.82 11.47
C THR A 497 -7.41 5.58 10.01
N GLU A 498 -7.13 4.33 9.65
CA GLU A 498 -7.11 3.92 8.26
C GLU A 498 -8.56 3.75 7.76
N TYR A 499 -9.04 4.70 6.95
CA TYR A 499 -10.43 4.65 6.46
C TYR A 499 -10.67 3.53 5.46
N PHE A 500 -9.64 3.10 4.73
CA PHE A 500 -9.78 2.10 3.67
C PHE A 500 -10.93 2.42 2.70
N ALA A 501 -11.10 3.71 2.37
CA ALA A 501 -12.17 4.29 1.55
C ALA A 501 -11.66 5.58 0.86
N PRO A 502 -12.42 6.22 -0.05
CA PRO A 502 -12.02 7.44 -0.78
C PRO A 502 -11.99 8.73 0.08
N VAL A 503 -11.23 8.72 1.17
CA VAL A 503 -11.09 9.81 2.14
C VAL A 503 -9.63 10.26 2.18
N LEU A 504 -9.38 11.53 1.84
CA LEU A 504 -8.04 12.12 1.82
C LEU A 504 -7.93 13.20 2.89
N GLY A 505 -7.04 13.01 3.86
CA GLY A 505 -6.63 14.03 4.82
C GLY A 505 -5.65 15.03 4.20
N VAL A 506 -5.72 16.28 4.63
CA VAL A 506 -4.74 17.32 4.30
C VAL A 506 -4.39 18.08 5.57
N LEU A 507 -3.11 18.02 5.96
CA LEU A 507 -2.57 18.69 7.14
C LEU A 507 -1.53 19.74 6.73
N ALA A 508 -1.58 20.88 7.41
CA ALA A 508 -0.60 21.94 7.24
C ALA A 508 0.47 21.89 8.34
N LEU A 509 1.74 21.85 7.97
CA LEU A 509 2.88 21.91 8.89
C LEU A 509 3.74 23.15 8.61
N PRO A 510 4.37 23.78 9.62
CA PRO A 510 5.21 24.95 9.39
C PRO A 510 6.54 24.59 8.69
N GLY A 511 7.23 25.61 8.18
CA GLY A 511 8.57 25.54 7.62
C GLY A 511 8.63 25.39 6.10
N THR A 512 9.83 25.53 5.54
CA THR A 512 10.15 25.24 4.13
C THR A 512 11.51 24.51 4.05
N GLY A 513 11.87 23.99 2.87
CA GLY A 513 13.15 23.31 2.65
C GLY A 513 13.38 22.16 3.64
N ARG A 514 14.60 22.09 4.20
CA ARG A 514 15.00 21.04 5.16
C ARG A 514 14.15 21.05 6.44
N ALA A 515 13.86 22.23 6.98
CA ALA A 515 13.09 22.36 8.22
C ALA A 515 11.67 21.76 8.09
N PHE A 516 11.00 21.99 6.94
CA PHE A 516 9.72 21.35 6.66
C PHE A 516 9.86 19.83 6.51
N LEU A 517 10.86 19.38 5.76
CA LEU A 517 11.05 17.95 5.51
C LEU A 517 11.29 17.18 6.81
N ASP A 518 12.14 17.71 7.70
CA ASP A 518 12.38 17.11 9.02
C ASP A 518 11.11 17.11 9.88
N ALA A 519 10.34 18.21 9.89
CA ALA A 519 9.07 18.29 10.61
C ALA A 519 8.02 17.31 10.06
N ALA A 520 7.94 17.16 8.74
CA ALA A 520 7.01 16.23 8.11
C ALA A 520 7.39 14.76 8.39
N VAL A 521 8.69 14.43 8.40
CA VAL A 521 9.18 13.10 8.78
C VAL A 521 8.87 12.80 10.24
N ALA A 522 9.15 13.74 11.16
CA ALA A 522 8.81 13.59 12.57
C ALA A 522 7.30 13.42 12.78
N HIS A 523 6.50 14.26 12.14
CA HIS A 523 5.04 14.18 12.24
C HIS A 523 4.50 12.84 11.71
N ALA A 524 4.98 12.39 10.54
CA ALA A 524 4.60 11.10 9.99
C ALA A 524 4.90 9.95 10.96
N ASN A 525 6.11 9.95 11.50
CA ASN A 525 6.62 8.93 12.41
C ASN A 525 5.92 8.88 13.78
N ASP A 526 5.50 10.02 14.31
CA ASP A 526 5.09 10.15 15.72
C ASP A 526 3.57 10.37 15.88
N ARG A 527 2.87 10.75 14.80
CA ARG A 527 1.44 11.06 14.84
C ARG A 527 0.58 10.16 13.95
N LEU A 528 1.13 9.60 12.88
CA LEU A 528 0.35 8.75 11.97
C LEU A 528 0.41 7.28 12.41
N THR A 529 -0.73 6.61 12.40
CA THR A 529 -0.78 5.17 12.72
C THR A 529 -0.12 4.35 11.61
N GLY A 530 0.80 3.46 11.97
CA GLY A 530 1.37 2.48 11.06
C GLY A 530 2.56 2.99 10.23
N THR A 531 3.28 2.04 9.65
CA THR A 531 4.62 2.20 9.05
C THR A 531 4.78 1.45 7.73
N LEU A 532 3.68 1.10 7.05
CA LEU A 532 3.74 0.33 5.80
C LEU A 532 4.35 1.13 4.64
N GLY A 533 3.70 2.24 4.26
CA GLY A 533 4.05 2.99 3.06
C GLY A 533 4.11 4.51 3.29
N ALA A 534 5.09 5.19 2.70
CA ALA A 534 5.16 6.65 2.66
C ALA A 534 5.54 7.17 1.26
N ASN A 535 4.98 8.32 0.88
CA ASN A 535 5.24 8.96 -0.42
C ASN A 535 5.86 10.35 -0.19
N VAL A 536 6.85 10.71 -1.00
CA VAL A 536 7.51 12.03 -0.99
C VAL A 536 7.48 12.60 -2.40
N LEU A 537 6.92 13.80 -2.57
CA LEU A 537 6.90 14.54 -3.83
C LEU A 537 7.84 15.74 -3.73
N ILE A 538 8.88 15.76 -4.57
CA ILE A 538 9.93 16.77 -4.56
C ILE A 538 10.42 17.04 -5.97
N ASP A 539 10.54 18.31 -6.35
CA ASP A 539 11.06 18.65 -7.68
C ASP A 539 12.60 18.62 -7.72
N PRO A 540 13.22 18.40 -8.89
CA PRO A 540 14.66 18.23 -8.98
C PRO A 540 15.50 19.43 -8.52
N ALA A 541 14.97 20.65 -8.53
CA ALA A 541 15.71 21.82 -8.05
C ALA A 541 15.80 21.78 -6.52
N THR A 542 14.67 21.53 -5.85
CA THR A 542 14.62 21.41 -4.38
C THR A 542 15.40 20.19 -3.90
N GLU A 543 15.33 19.05 -4.60
CA GLU A 543 16.14 17.87 -4.28
C GLU A 543 17.64 18.19 -4.32
N ALA A 544 18.10 18.90 -5.36
CA ALA A 544 19.50 19.33 -5.46
C ALA A 544 19.91 20.34 -4.38
N GLU A 545 18.99 21.21 -3.94
CA GLU A 545 19.23 22.17 -2.85
C GLU A 545 19.35 21.47 -1.48
N LEU A 546 18.63 20.38 -1.26
CA LEU A 546 18.73 19.59 -0.02
C LEU A 546 20.00 18.74 0.04
N GLY A 547 20.56 18.35 -1.11
CA GLY A 547 21.74 17.48 -1.18
C GLY A 547 21.50 16.16 -0.43
N ASP A 548 22.45 15.78 0.42
CA ASP A 548 22.36 14.57 1.26
C ASP A 548 21.20 14.62 2.27
N GLY A 549 20.62 15.80 2.51
CA GLY A 549 19.52 15.97 3.44
C GLY A 549 18.24 15.24 3.06
N LEU A 550 18.03 14.93 1.77
CA LEU A 550 16.93 14.05 1.38
C LEU A 550 17.21 12.60 1.81
N ASP A 551 18.41 12.07 1.56
CA ASP A 551 18.77 10.70 1.94
C ASP A 551 18.75 10.54 3.48
N ASP A 552 19.16 11.57 4.23
CA ASP A 552 19.03 11.61 5.71
C ASP A 552 17.57 11.56 6.16
N ALA A 553 16.70 12.39 5.56
CA ALA A 553 15.28 12.42 5.87
C ALA A 553 14.60 11.09 5.53
N LEU A 554 14.95 10.49 4.40
CA LEU A 554 14.48 9.16 4.02
C LEU A 554 14.92 8.11 5.03
N ALA A 555 16.17 8.16 5.52
CA ALA A 555 16.63 7.27 6.59
C ALA A 555 15.87 7.45 7.91
N GLY A 556 15.50 8.69 8.25
CA GLY A 556 14.67 9.02 9.41
C GLY A 556 13.20 8.61 9.30
N LEU A 557 12.65 8.50 8.09
CA LEU A 557 11.26 8.14 7.83
C LEU A 557 11.03 6.64 8.05
N ARG A 558 10.44 6.25 9.19
CA ARG A 558 10.31 4.86 9.66
C ARG A 558 9.17 4.12 8.96
N TYR A 559 9.26 3.98 7.64
CA TYR A 559 8.31 3.25 6.81
C TYR A 559 9.02 2.18 5.98
N GLY A 560 8.42 0.99 5.88
CA GLY A 560 9.03 -0.15 5.20
C GLY A 560 9.02 -0.03 3.67
N SER A 561 8.12 0.77 3.09
CA SER A 561 8.11 1.13 1.67
C SER A 561 8.04 2.63 1.48
N ILE A 562 9.04 3.23 0.83
CA ILE A 562 9.10 4.68 0.58
C ILE A 562 9.18 4.96 -0.92
N ALA A 563 8.25 5.75 -1.44
CA ALA A 563 8.23 6.20 -2.83
C ALA A 563 8.58 7.70 -2.93
N VAL A 564 9.62 8.03 -3.69
CA VAL A 564 9.96 9.43 -4.03
C VAL A 564 9.55 9.70 -5.47
N ASN A 565 8.67 10.67 -5.70
CA ASN A 565 8.11 10.99 -7.02
C ASN A 565 7.50 9.78 -7.76
N ALA A 566 7.03 8.80 -6.98
CA ALA A 566 6.35 7.60 -7.40
C ALA A 566 5.23 7.30 -6.41
N TRP A 567 4.52 6.19 -6.61
CA TRP A 567 3.53 5.70 -5.66
C TRP A 567 3.99 4.38 -5.03
N THR A 568 3.86 4.25 -3.71
CA THR A 568 4.11 3.00 -2.98
C THR A 568 3.33 1.82 -3.54
N GLY A 569 2.09 2.00 -4.00
CA GLY A 569 1.34 0.92 -4.65
C GLY A 569 1.94 0.43 -5.97
N ALA A 570 2.72 1.26 -6.67
CA ALA A 570 3.49 0.80 -7.84
C ALA A 570 4.71 -0.03 -7.43
N MET A 571 5.31 0.23 -6.26
CA MET A 571 6.44 -0.55 -5.74
C MET A 571 6.08 -2.02 -5.52
N PHE A 572 4.83 -2.28 -5.11
CA PHE A 572 4.28 -3.63 -4.96
C PHE A 572 4.40 -4.48 -6.24
N THR A 573 4.41 -3.85 -7.41
CA THR A 573 4.54 -4.54 -8.71
C THR A 573 5.99 -4.80 -9.13
N VAL A 574 6.97 -4.38 -8.33
CA VAL A 574 8.41 -4.50 -8.61
C VAL A 574 8.98 -5.61 -7.72
N PRO A 575 9.10 -6.85 -8.21
CA PRO A 575 9.43 -8.02 -7.38
C PRO A 575 10.85 -8.01 -6.79
N GLY A 576 11.71 -7.11 -7.28
CA GLY A 576 13.06 -6.93 -6.70
C GLY A 576 13.06 -6.19 -5.36
N LEU A 577 12.01 -5.41 -5.07
CA LEU A 577 11.83 -4.73 -3.79
C LEU A 577 11.20 -5.70 -2.78
N SER A 578 11.44 -5.47 -1.48
CA SER A 578 10.63 -6.09 -0.43
C SER A 578 9.37 -5.28 -0.17
N TRP A 579 8.38 -5.93 0.41
CA TRP A 579 7.15 -5.32 0.91
C TRP A 579 7.01 -5.63 2.39
N GLY A 580 6.60 -4.65 3.20
CA GLY A 580 6.41 -4.85 4.63
C GLY A 580 6.45 -3.57 5.44
N ALA A 581 6.08 -3.68 6.70
CA ALA A 581 6.20 -2.60 7.67
C ALA A 581 7.67 -2.29 7.99
N PHE A 582 7.91 -1.10 8.51
CA PHE A 582 9.21 -0.80 9.10
C PHE A 582 9.49 -1.73 10.30
N PRO A 583 10.71 -2.31 10.45
CA PRO A 583 11.02 -3.21 11.54
C PRO A 583 10.73 -2.61 12.92
N GLY A 584 10.17 -3.43 13.82
CA GLY A 584 9.85 -3.03 15.20
C GLY A 584 8.48 -3.50 15.71
N GLY A 585 7.63 -4.05 14.84
CA GLY A 585 6.35 -4.63 15.24
C GLY A 585 6.51 -5.82 16.20
N THR A 586 5.62 -5.90 17.19
CA THR A 586 5.54 -6.98 18.19
C THR A 586 4.10 -7.51 18.25
N LEU A 587 3.84 -8.61 18.96
CA LEU A 587 2.48 -9.12 19.12
C LEU A 587 1.57 -8.11 19.84
N GLU A 588 2.12 -7.36 20.79
CA GLU A 588 1.41 -6.36 21.58
C GLU A 588 1.22 -5.04 20.81
N HIS A 589 2.20 -4.70 19.96
CA HIS A 589 2.22 -3.48 19.17
C HIS A 589 2.54 -3.81 17.71
N VAL A 590 1.58 -4.43 17.02
CA VAL A 590 1.78 -4.93 15.65
C VAL A 590 1.95 -3.81 14.63
N GLY A 591 1.35 -2.64 14.86
CA GLY A 591 1.42 -1.51 13.92
C GLY A 591 0.95 -1.90 12.52
N SER A 592 1.81 -1.72 11.53
CA SER A 592 1.56 -2.16 10.14
C SER A 592 2.01 -3.59 9.83
N GLY A 593 2.54 -4.35 10.79
CA GLY A 593 2.93 -5.73 10.54
C GLY A 593 4.21 -6.20 11.21
N ILE A 594 4.52 -7.48 10.97
CA ILE A 594 5.70 -8.19 11.46
C ILE A 594 6.28 -8.98 10.30
N GLY A 595 7.54 -8.71 9.98
CA GLY A 595 8.25 -9.33 8.86
C GLY A 595 8.10 -8.55 7.56
N VAL A 596 8.48 -9.21 6.47
CA VAL A 596 8.36 -8.71 5.09
C VAL A 596 7.86 -9.83 4.20
N VAL A 597 7.26 -9.46 3.07
CA VAL A 597 6.85 -10.34 1.98
C VAL A 597 7.36 -9.81 0.64
N HIS A 598 7.10 -10.57 -0.44
CA HIS A 598 7.28 -10.17 -1.86
C HIS A 598 8.72 -9.78 -2.24
N ASN A 599 9.67 -10.22 -1.43
CA ASN A 599 11.10 -10.08 -1.57
C ASN A 599 11.66 -11.19 -2.48
N ALA A 600 11.56 -11.05 -3.81
CA ALA A 600 11.91 -12.15 -4.73
C ALA A 600 13.41 -12.48 -4.77
N ARG A 601 14.26 -11.60 -4.23
CA ARG A 601 15.70 -11.83 -4.02
C ARG A 601 15.98 -12.61 -2.73
N LEU A 602 14.97 -12.83 -1.89
CA LEU A 602 15.07 -13.52 -0.61
C LEU A 602 16.19 -12.93 0.24
N LEU A 603 16.20 -11.61 0.37
CA LEU A 603 17.14 -10.89 1.23
C LEU A 603 16.71 -11.02 2.69
N ASP A 604 17.67 -11.27 3.58
CA ASP A 604 17.44 -11.29 5.01
C ASP A 604 17.68 -9.90 5.62
N ARG A 605 17.14 -9.65 6.83
CA ARG A 605 17.32 -8.41 7.61
C ARG A 605 17.09 -7.14 6.79
N VAL A 606 15.99 -7.15 6.05
CA VAL A 606 15.55 -6.00 5.26
C VAL A 606 14.90 -4.98 6.18
N GLU A 607 15.34 -3.73 6.06
CA GLU A 607 14.73 -2.63 6.80
C GLU A 607 13.64 -1.92 6.00
N ARG A 608 13.89 -1.65 4.72
CA ARG A 608 12.94 -0.94 3.86
C ARG A 608 13.26 -1.06 2.38
N SER A 609 12.27 -0.76 1.56
CA SER A 609 12.41 -0.51 0.13
C SER A 609 12.24 0.97 -0.17
N VAL A 610 13.08 1.52 -1.06
CA VAL A 610 12.97 2.89 -1.55
C VAL A 610 12.90 2.89 -3.07
N MET A 611 11.83 3.44 -3.65
CA MET A 611 11.69 3.61 -5.10
C MET A 611 11.64 5.09 -5.47
N ARG A 612 12.48 5.50 -6.42
CA ARG A 612 12.54 6.86 -6.95
C ARG A 612 12.04 6.88 -8.39
N GLY A 613 11.09 7.75 -8.69
CA GLY A 613 10.52 7.97 -10.02
C GLY A 613 10.83 9.38 -10.56
N PRO A 614 10.50 9.64 -11.84
CA PRO A 614 10.64 10.96 -12.42
C PRO A 614 9.53 11.91 -11.91
N PHE A 615 9.91 13.11 -11.44
CA PHE A 615 8.95 14.15 -11.03
C PHE A 615 8.04 14.65 -12.17
N ARG A 616 8.49 14.52 -13.43
CA ARG A 616 7.76 14.95 -14.62
C ARG A 616 7.70 13.80 -15.64
N PRO A 617 6.55 13.54 -16.27
CA PRO A 617 6.47 12.56 -17.34
C PRO A 617 7.09 13.12 -18.64
N PHE A 618 7.35 12.23 -19.60
CA PHE A 618 7.69 12.62 -20.96
C PHE A 618 6.53 13.38 -21.64
N PRO A 619 6.80 14.44 -22.44
CA PRO A 619 8.10 15.06 -22.76
C PRO A 619 8.49 16.21 -21.81
N ARG A 620 7.73 16.45 -20.74
CA ARG A 620 7.93 17.61 -19.86
C ARG A 620 9.21 17.58 -19.04
N MET A 621 9.84 16.42 -18.93
CA MET A 621 11.15 16.26 -18.31
C MET A 621 12.31 16.81 -19.18
N ILE A 622 12.14 16.98 -20.50
CA ILE A 622 13.24 17.33 -21.44
C ILE A 622 13.99 18.59 -21.01
N PRO A 623 13.34 19.74 -20.72
CA PRO A 623 14.08 20.96 -20.40
C PRO A 623 14.90 20.85 -19.11
N ALA A 624 14.46 20.04 -18.16
CA ALA A 624 15.17 19.79 -16.92
C ALA A 624 16.36 18.83 -17.17
N ALA A 625 16.11 17.70 -17.85
CA ALA A 625 17.13 16.71 -18.17
C ALA A 625 18.28 17.27 -19.01
N VAL A 626 17.99 18.09 -20.03
CA VAL A 626 19.01 18.75 -20.86
C VAL A 626 19.91 19.70 -20.07
N ARG A 627 19.41 20.27 -18.97
CA ARG A 627 20.17 21.14 -18.06
C ARG A 627 20.93 20.36 -16.97
N GLY A 628 20.98 19.03 -17.09
CA GLY A 628 21.55 18.14 -16.07
C GLY A 628 20.77 18.14 -14.75
N ARG A 629 19.51 18.60 -14.75
CA ARG A 629 18.65 18.68 -13.55
C ARG A 629 17.49 17.68 -13.68
N GLY A 630 17.49 16.65 -12.85
CA GLY A 630 16.39 15.68 -12.76
C GLY A 630 16.51 14.44 -13.64
N THR A 631 15.53 13.56 -13.52
CA THR A 631 15.59 12.20 -14.03
C THR A 631 15.08 12.09 -15.47
N PHE A 632 15.93 11.57 -16.37
CA PHE A 632 15.50 11.23 -17.73
C PHE A 632 14.52 10.06 -17.72
N THR A 633 13.41 10.20 -18.44
CA THR A 633 12.43 9.13 -18.68
C THR A 633 11.86 9.27 -20.08
N VAL A 634 11.60 8.14 -20.74
CA VAL A 634 10.80 8.11 -21.97
C VAL A 634 9.32 7.80 -21.70
N LEU A 635 8.94 7.60 -20.44
CA LEU A 635 7.59 7.21 -20.08
C LEU A 635 6.64 8.41 -20.11
N PRO A 636 5.49 8.30 -20.80
CA PRO A 636 4.41 9.26 -20.68
C PRO A 636 3.74 9.12 -19.29
N LYS A 637 2.50 9.60 -19.13
CA LYS A 637 1.73 9.37 -17.91
C LYS A 637 1.66 7.85 -17.64
N PRO A 638 2.08 7.36 -16.46
CA PRO A 638 2.05 5.94 -16.16
C PRO A 638 0.63 5.35 -16.19
N PRO A 639 0.45 4.07 -16.59
CA PRO A 639 -0.86 3.45 -16.77
C PRO A 639 -1.61 3.21 -15.46
N TRP A 640 -0.93 3.26 -14.31
CA TRP A 640 -1.56 3.16 -12.99
C TRP A 640 -2.21 4.47 -12.52
N PHE A 641 -2.03 5.59 -13.24
CA PHE A 641 -2.78 6.81 -12.92
C PHE A 641 -4.26 6.57 -13.16
N VAL A 642 -5.12 6.90 -12.18
CA VAL A 642 -6.58 6.77 -12.34
C VAL A 642 -7.12 7.68 -13.45
N THR A 643 -6.32 8.66 -13.89
CA THR A 643 -6.61 9.58 -15.01
C THR A 643 -6.00 9.15 -16.35
N ALA A 644 -5.30 8.00 -16.42
CA ALA A 644 -4.72 7.50 -17.66
C ALA A 644 -5.81 6.91 -18.56
N ARG A 645 -6.11 7.58 -19.69
CA ARG A 645 -7.22 7.19 -20.57
C ARG A 645 -7.02 5.84 -21.23
N THR A 646 -5.77 5.50 -21.55
CA THR A 646 -5.39 4.20 -22.12
C THR A 646 -4.91 3.20 -21.05
N GLY A 647 -5.24 3.44 -19.77
CA GLY A 647 -4.75 2.64 -18.65
C GLY A 647 -5.10 1.15 -18.80
N ALA A 648 -6.34 0.85 -19.17
CA ALA A 648 -6.80 -0.52 -19.40
C ALA A 648 -6.01 -1.24 -20.50
N GLU A 649 -5.93 -0.66 -21.69
CA GLU A 649 -5.28 -1.31 -22.84
C GLU A 649 -3.77 -1.43 -22.67
N VAL A 650 -3.14 -0.45 -22.00
CA VAL A 650 -1.71 -0.50 -21.72
C VAL A 650 -1.42 -1.58 -20.69
N SER A 651 -2.17 -1.61 -19.58
CA SER A 651 -2.01 -2.63 -18.53
C SER A 651 -2.23 -4.04 -19.06
N GLU A 652 -3.32 -4.28 -19.79
CA GLU A 652 -3.61 -5.55 -20.46
C GLU A 652 -2.49 -5.96 -21.42
N GLY A 653 -2.02 -5.02 -22.25
CA GLY A 653 -0.92 -5.24 -23.18
C GLY A 653 0.40 -5.60 -22.49
N LEU A 654 0.72 -4.93 -21.38
CA LEU A 654 1.89 -5.23 -20.56
C LEU A 654 1.77 -6.63 -19.93
N THR A 655 0.59 -7.00 -19.42
CA THR A 655 0.34 -8.34 -18.89
C THR A 655 0.49 -9.41 -19.97
N ARG A 656 -0.10 -9.20 -21.15
CA ARG A 656 0.05 -10.15 -22.27
C ARG A 656 1.48 -10.26 -22.77
N PHE A 657 2.23 -9.15 -22.81
CA PHE A 657 3.67 -9.20 -23.09
C PHE A 657 4.41 -10.01 -22.03
N ARG A 658 4.13 -9.81 -20.74
CA ARG A 658 4.72 -10.64 -19.69
C ARG A 658 4.32 -12.10 -19.85
N ALA A 659 3.07 -12.42 -20.13
CA ALA A 659 2.62 -13.81 -20.30
C ALA A 659 3.27 -14.49 -21.53
N GLY A 660 3.23 -13.86 -22.71
CA GLY A 660 3.60 -14.50 -23.99
C GLY A 660 4.88 -14.02 -24.66
N GLY A 661 5.53 -12.97 -24.17
CA GLY A 661 6.82 -12.47 -24.68
C GLY A 661 6.79 -11.77 -26.04
N SER A 662 5.62 -11.45 -26.61
CA SER A 662 5.49 -10.88 -27.97
C SER A 662 6.06 -9.46 -28.11
N PRO A 663 7.18 -9.25 -28.84
CA PRO A 663 7.78 -7.92 -29.00
C PRO A 663 6.90 -6.98 -29.83
N VAL A 664 6.18 -7.52 -30.82
CA VAL A 664 5.22 -6.76 -31.65
C VAL A 664 4.05 -6.28 -30.79
N GLY A 665 3.53 -7.15 -29.94
CA GLY A 665 2.49 -6.80 -28.96
C GLY A 665 2.96 -5.68 -28.04
N LEU A 666 4.19 -5.79 -27.50
CA LEU A 666 4.78 -4.74 -26.68
C LEU A 666 4.92 -3.40 -27.41
N ALA A 667 5.41 -3.40 -28.66
CA ALA A 667 5.54 -2.17 -29.44
C ALA A 667 4.17 -1.48 -29.63
N ALA A 668 3.13 -2.25 -29.92
CA ALA A 668 1.76 -1.73 -30.02
C ALA A 668 1.25 -1.17 -28.67
N THR A 669 1.54 -1.86 -27.56
CA THR A 669 1.22 -1.39 -26.19
C THR A 669 1.92 -0.07 -25.87
N LEU A 670 3.22 0.04 -26.17
CA LEU A 670 3.98 1.27 -25.94
C LEU A 670 3.44 2.42 -26.80
N ALA A 671 3.08 2.17 -28.06
CA ALA A 671 2.47 3.19 -28.92
C ALA A 671 1.13 3.71 -28.35
N LYS A 672 0.33 2.85 -27.70
CA LYS A 672 -0.89 3.27 -26.99
C LYS A 672 -0.57 4.14 -25.77
N ALA A 673 0.47 3.80 -25.01
CA ALA A 673 0.85 4.56 -23.82
C ALA A 673 1.16 6.03 -24.12
N PHE A 674 1.73 6.35 -25.29
CA PHE A 674 1.98 7.74 -25.71
C PHE A 674 0.71 8.53 -26.08
N ARG A 675 -0.47 7.90 -26.11
CA ARG A 675 -1.77 8.55 -26.36
C ARG A 675 -2.56 8.84 -25.08
N ALA A 676 -2.01 8.48 -23.91
CA ALA A 676 -2.67 8.56 -22.61
C ALA A 676 -3.18 9.97 -22.24
#